data_AF-A0A9N9D6L9-F1
#
_entry.id   AF-A0A9N9D6L9-F1
#
_cell.length_a   1.000
_cell.length_b   1.000
_cell.length_c   1.000
_cell.angle_alpha   90.00
_cell.angle_beta   90.00
_cell.angle_gamma   90.00
#
_symmetry.space_group_name_H-M   'P 1'
#
loop_
_entity.id
_entity.type
_entity.pdbx_description
1 polymer ?
#
loop_
_entity_poly.entity_id
_entity_poly.type
_entity_poly.pdbx_seq_one_letter_code
_entity_poly.pdbx_strand_id
1 'polypeptide(L)'
;MDDNTPIANFLNSFVDEGKTRQDQATAVTKIFIDQWIITLGDCKKFTAEDLKEWKVPAMVVKGLDEQGFLKPSTDSDFIPYTSWKSKISDVFPNGLPYKKPMPLLYSSGLQWNYQLDQSLHETLQTELLRHYQHHKNGERDKNYIPIYLFISGPGIGKSRNAMEFHHTMVECASKDSELRSRLENAWVFNISYENGNSLRISEQDTYLAVGTRMFLQLSSGEKTLDHIIGNYEPPPPWDVLALIAKYEDKKLEDATVILVIDGLHNTMSDRNDGLNKNSSFYKTLTNIGDLSLWKTFVISCCTATTAGPIENFIAESSRKHVFLPVSSLKPPTVTHGGIAKDVFDISNPIIRLLVSDCGGHGRALEVLQDLLLQDDINNFNISDLMGSLRNTLENLYKKAFSYTSDEAKQIVQAVLTCKLLDLYQPIEIKSTLTPDKVTCTGMFRFEKVGNSNYGFLTMPYVWLWIMVGQFTDRDDPQLQHWQFNDYKEHLSKNDKSLAIGYYSWQNFEHFNASFRCLKSRMLNEGEITSISEIYHGANLNGNIRFKNHHLQLDTASQQVDTRSTRSNSGQWYVECEHDTVDVRECTHYIINGVSAPYGDAFLGLDTPGGANEIHQYKFLNINSTFTQKNYNDERKKLASKDDYFILITTKDNLNFELPHNSGIVYKQNWDTYFGPFAGRAFIFAVEGPPNINTVGRAQLELVSQVGKIRAEQIITKRPFHNIQDAMNKTDIPEKILKRFKYK
;
A
#
# COMPACT_ATOMS: atom_id res chain seq x y z
N MET A 1 -13.03 -40.66 40.70
CA MET A 1 -13.90 -40.07 39.65
C MET A 1 -13.09 -40.10 38.36
N ASP A 2 -13.70 -40.47 37.24
CA ASP A 2 -13.04 -40.88 35.99
C ASP A 2 -11.94 -39.93 35.48
N ASP A 3 -10.78 -40.51 35.15
CA ASP A 3 -9.57 -39.85 34.61
C ASP A 3 -9.70 -39.36 33.15
N ASN A 4 -10.91 -39.30 32.59
CA ASN A 4 -11.16 -38.92 31.19
C ASN A 4 -12.07 -37.69 31.03
N THR A 5 -11.95 -36.71 31.93
CA THR A 5 -12.54 -35.39 31.70
C THR A 5 -11.56 -34.46 30.96
N PRO A 6 -12.03 -33.62 30.02
CA PRO A 6 -11.20 -32.65 29.29
C PRO A 6 -10.35 -31.74 30.19
N ILE A 7 -10.79 -31.55 31.44
CA ILE A 7 -10.15 -30.72 32.46
C ILE A 7 -8.88 -31.40 33.03
N ALA A 8 -8.88 -32.72 33.21
CA ALA A 8 -7.70 -33.45 33.68
C ALA A 8 -6.57 -33.43 32.65
N ASN A 9 -6.91 -33.53 31.35
CA ASN A 9 -5.94 -33.43 30.26
C ASN A 9 -5.40 -31.99 30.08
N PHE A 10 -6.24 -30.97 30.34
CA PHE A 10 -5.82 -29.57 30.33
C PHE A 10 -4.89 -29.21 31.50
N LEU A 11 -5.11 -29.78 32.69
CA LEU A 11 -4.24 -29.54 33.85
C LEU A 11 -2.90 -30.26 33.71
N ASN A 12 -2.87 -31.47 33.14
CA ASN A 12 -1.63 -32.21 32.91
C ASN A 12 -0.72 -31.56 31.87
N SER A 13 -1.25 -30.82 30.88
CA SER A 13 -0.40 -30.10 29.91
C SER A 13 0.40 -28.95 30.53
N PHE A 14 -0.05 -28.37 31.65
CA PHE A 14 0.70 -27.33 32.36
C PHE A 14 1.79 -27.88 33.28
N VAL A 15 1.68 -29.13 33.73
CA VAL A 15 2.70 -29.77 34.59
C VAL A 15 3.97 -30.08 33.79
N ASP A 16 3.85 -30.38 32.49
CA ASP A 16 5.00 -30.64 31.62
C ASP A 16 5.67 -29.34 31.12
N GLU A 17 4.93 -28.24 30.94
CA GLU A 17 5.51 -26.94 30.57
C GLU A 17 6.09 -26.16 31.77
N GLY A 18 5.68 -26.49 33.00
CA GLY A 18 6.05 -25.81 34.24
C GLY A 18 7.48 -26.06 34.74
N LYS A 19 8.29 -26.89 34.07
CA LYS A 19 9.67 -27.18 34.51
C LYS A 19 10.72 -26.11 34.17
N THR A 20 10.35 -24.99 33.54
CA THR A 20 11.35 -24.01 33.07
C THR A 20 11.21 -22.56 33.52
N ARG A 21 10.14 -22.11 34.21
CA ARG A 21 10.06 -20.73 34.72
C ARG A 21 9.18 -20.63 35.97
N GLN A 22 9.82 -20.50 37.13
CA GLN A 22 9.16 -20.60 38.44
C GLN A 22 8.40 -19.32 38.87
N ASP A 23 8.55 -18.20 38.16
CA ASP A 23 7.98 -16.91 38.57
C ASP A 23 6.67 -16.53 37.81
N GLN A 24 6.38 -17.16 36.68
CA GLN A 24 5.15 -16.89 35.90
C GLN A 24 3.96 -17.77 36.31
N ALA A 25 4.21 -18.95 36.88
CA ALA A 25 3.15 -19.85 37.33
C ALA A 25 2.32 -19.25 38.49
N THR A 26 2.96 -18.56 39.44
CA THR A 26 2.31 -18.06 40.66
C THR A 26 1.27 -16.97 40.40
N ALA A 27 1.47 -16.13 39.38
CA ALA A 27 0.53 -15.05 39.03
C ALA A 27 -0.66 -15.56 38.21
N VAL A 28 -0.42 -16.51 37.29
CA VAL A 28 -1.47 -17.11 36.45
C VAL A 28 -2.39 -18.00 37.27
N THR A 29 -1.85 -18.80 38.20
CA THR A 29 -2.66 -19.65 39.10
C THR A 29 -3.57 -18.83 40.02
N LYS A 30 -3.13 -17.65 40.48
CA LYS A 30 -3.93 -16.79 41.37
C LYS A 30 -5.09 -16.11 40.64
N ILE A 31 -4.84 -15.55 39.46
CA ILE A 31 -5.89 -14.93 38.62
C ILE A 31 -6.94 -15.97 38.23
N PHE A 32 -6.51 -17.20 37.88
CA PHE A 32 -7.44 -18.26 37.51
C PHE A 32 -8.30 -18.73 38.68
N ILE A 33 -7.76 -18.88 39.89
CA ILE A 33 -8.54 -19.28 41.08
C ILE A 33 -9.57 -18.21 41.45
N ASP A 34 -9.20 -16.94 41.38
CA ASP A 34 -10.11 -15.82 41.68
C ASP A 34 -11.25 -15.77 40.65
N GLN A 35 -10.97 -16.02 39.36
CA GLN A 35 -12.00 -16.14 38.33
C GLN A 35 -12.83 -17.42 38.46
N TRP A 36 -12.25 -18.52 38.95
CA TRP A 36 -12.94 -19.80 39.15
C TRP A 36 -13.96 -19.73 40.29
N ILE A 37 -13.62 -19.04 41.39
CA ILE A 37 -14.50 -18.82 42.54
C ILE A 37 -15.67 -17.89 42.17
N ILE A 38 -15.43 -16.90 41.30
CA ILE A 38 -16.47 -15.97 40.85
C ILE A 38 -17.43 -16.64 39.84
N THR A 39 -16.95 -17.57 39.02
CA THR A 39 -17.75 -18.17 37.94
C THR A 39 -18.68 -19.29 38.41
N LEU A 40 -18.35 -19.97 39.51
CA LEU A 40 -19.17 -21.03 40.10
C LEU A 40 -19.93 -20.48 41.31
N GLY A 41 -20.94 -19.65 41.03
CA GLY A 41 -21.96 -19.30 42.01
C GLY A 41 -22.63 -20.56 42.56
N ASP A 42 -22.40 -20.82 43.85
CA ASP A 42 -22.91 -21.93 44.65
C ASP A 42 -22.68 -23.35 44.10
N CYS A 43 -21.65 -24.05 44.61
CA CYS A 43 -21.78 -25.44 45.12
C CYS A 43 -20.47 -26.06 45.66
N LYS A 44 -20.57 -26.57 46.91
CA LYS A 44 -19.74 -27.56 47.64
C LYS A 44 -18.44 -27.11 48.32
N LYS A 45 -18.37 -27.40 49.63
CA LYS A 45 -17.26 -27.16 50.55
C LYS A 45 -16.12 -28.15 50.27
N PHE A 46 -14.94 -27.65 49.90
CA PHE A 46 -13.71 -28.46 49.79
C PHE A 46 -13.00 -28.56 51.14
N THR A 47 -12.33 -29.68 51.38
CA THR A 47 -11.58 -29.98 52.61
C THR A 47 -10.07 -29.77 52.43
N ALA A 48 -9.32 -29.71 53.54
CA ALA A 48 -7.87 -29.53 53.51
C ALA A 48 -7.11 -30.72 52.85
N GLU A 49 -7.72 -31.91 52.81
CA GLU A 49 -7.19 -33.05 52.06
C GLU A 49 -7.27 -32.83 50.54
N ASP A 50 -8.39 -32.27 50.02
CA ASP A 50 -8.59 -32.02 48.58
C ASP A 50 -7.55 -31.03 48.02
N LEU A 51 -7.16 -30.03 48.82
CA LEU A 51 -6.20 -29.00 48.43
C LEU A 51 -4.73 -29.49 48.45
N LYS A 52 -4.41 -30.52 49.24
CA LYS A 52 -3.08 -31.14 49.27
C LYS A 52 -2.82 -32.01 48.04
N GLU A 53 -3.83 -32.69 47.52
CA GLU A 53 -3.71 -33.50 46.30
C GLU A 53 -3.38 -32.65 45.06
N TRP A 54 -3.80 -31.37 45.04
CA TRP A 54 -3.61 -30.46 43.89
C TRP A 54 -2.29 -29.66 43.90
N LYS A 55 -1.36 -29.96 44.83
CA LYS A 55 -0.02 -29.32 44.92
C LYS A 55 -0.03 -27.78 44.90
N VAL A 56 -1.03 -27.15 45.52
CA VAL A 56 -1.12 -25.68 45.63
C VAL A 56 -0.02 -25.14 46.57
N PRO A 57 0.66 -24.01 46.25
CA PRO A 57 1.72 -23.46 47.09
C PRO A 57 1.28 -23.15 48.53
N ALA A 58 2.14 -23.44 49.50
CA ALA A 58 1.85 -23.37 50.95
C ALA A 58 1.35 -22.02 51.49
N MET A 59 1.42 -20.93 50.71
CA MET A 59 0.90 -19.60 51.11
C MET A 59 -0.63 -19.53 51.18
N VAL A 60 -1.37 -20.41 50.49
CA VAL A 60 -2.85 -20.41 50.53
C VAL A 60 -3.40 -21.06 51.81
N VAL A 61 -2.59 -21.88 52.50
CA VAL A 61 -3.01 -22.65 53.68
C VAL A 61 -3.14 -21.79 54.95
N LYS A 62 -2.67 -20.53 54.94
CA LYS A 62 -2.77 -19.61 56.10
C LYS A 62 -4.18 -19.04 56.37
N GLY A 63 -5.19 -19.37 55.56
CA GLY A 63 -6.56 -18.86 55.67
C GLY A 63 -7.60 -19.84 56.26
N LEU A 64 -7.16 -20.95 56.87
CA LEU A 64 -8.05 -21.97 57.42
C LEU A 64 -8.39 -21.72 58.90
N ASP A 65 -9.60 -22.09 59.32
CA ASP A 65 -9.99 -22.16 60.73
C ASP A 65 -9.49 -23.44 61.42
N GLU A 66 -9.71 -23.55 62.73
CA GLU A 66 -9.26 -24.68 63.56
C GLU A 66 -9.90 -26.03 63.16
N GLN A 67 -10.87 -26.03 62.24
CA GLN A 67 -11.56 -27.22 61.73
C GLN A 67 -11.17 -27.53 60.28
N GLY A 68 -10.27 -26.76 59.68
CA GLY A 68 -9.72 -27.01 58.34
C GLY A 68 -10.54 -26.42 57.19
N PHE A 69 -11.44 -25.47 57.46
CA PHE A 69 -12.24 -24.77 56.43
C PHE A 69 -11.74 -23.35 56.16
N LEU A 70 -11.92 -22.85 54.94
CA LEU A 70 -11.63 -21.47 54.56
C LEU A 70 -12.57 -20.51 55.31
N LYS A 71 -12.01 -19.56 56.08
CA LYS A 71 -12.81 -18.56 56.81
C LYS A 71 -13.57 -17.66 55.82
N PRO A 72 -14.89 -17.42 56.00
CA PRO A 72 -15.59 -16.38 55.26
C PRO A 72 -15.03 -15.01 55.69
N SER A 73 -14.60 -14.19 54.73
CA SER A 73 -14.08 -12.85 55.02
C SER A 73 -15.21 -11.96 55.52
N THR A 74 -15.15 -11.53 56.79
CA THR A 74 -15.89 -10.35 57.26
C THR A 74 -15.15 -9.10 56.79
N ASP A 75 -15.89 -8.18 56.17
CA ASP A 75 -15.47 -6.99 55.39
C ASP A 75 -14.58 -5.92 56.08
N SER A 76 -13.77 -6.24 57.10
CA SER A 76 -12.99 -5.22 57.82
C SER A 76 -11.48 -5.41 57.89
N ASP A 77 -10.90 -6.48 57.35
CA ASP A 77 -9.43 -6.70 57.40
C ASP A 77 -8.77 -6.95 56.04
N PHE A 78 -9.34 -6.40 54.96
CA PHE A 78 -8.56 -6.18 53.74
C PHE A 78 -7.65 -4.97 53.98
N ILE A 79 -6.41 -5.20 54.42
CA ILE A 79 -5.34 -4.24 54.16
C ILE A 79 -5.12 -4.32 52.65
N PRO A 80 -5.51 -3.31 51.85
CA PRO A 80 -5.17 -3.35 50.45
C PRO A 80 -3.65 -3.26 50.39
N TYR A 81 -3.00 -4.21 49.72
CA TYR A 81 -1.70 -3.92 49.12
C TYR A 81 -1.94 -2.83 48.09
N THR A 82 -1.98 -1.57 48.53
CA THR A 82 -1.72 -0.44 47.67
C THR A 82 -0.29 -0.63 47.22
N SER A 83 -0.08 -1.04 45.96
CA SER A 83 1.21 -0.80 45.34
C SER A 83 1.37 0.73 45.32
N TRP A 84 2.10 1.28 46.28
CA TRP A 84 2.41 2.71 46.31
C TRP A 84 3.20 3.00 45.04
N LYS A 85 2.53 3.53 44.03
CA LYS A 85 3.20 4.00 42.81
C LYS A 85 3.94 5.27 43.17
N SER A 86 5.20 5.36 42.78
CA SER A 86 6.01 6.53 43.08
C SER A 86 5.83 7.60 42.01
N LYS A 87 5.81 8.87 42.42
CA LYS A 87 5.93 9.98 41.46
C LYS A 87 7.34 10.04 40.90
N ILE A 88 7.46 10.29 39.61
CA ILE A 88 8.78 10.36 38.95
C ILE A 88 9.64 11.51 39.52
N SER A 89 9.04 12.61 39.99
CA SER A 89 9.74 13.72 40.64
C SER A 89 10.46 13.32 41.92
N ASP A 90 9.86 12.39 42.67
CA ASP A 90 10.34 12.00 44.00
C ASP A 90 11.45 10.96 43.87
N VAL A 91 11.36 10.11 42.84
CA VAL A 91 12.38 9.10 42.52
C VAL A 91 13.60 9.74 41.84
N PHE A 92 13.40 10.81 41.06
CA PHE A 92 14.46 11.50 40.34
C PHE A 92 14.60 12.96 40.78
N PRO A 93 14.97 13.22 42.05
CA PRO A 93 15.03 14.57 42.60
C PRO A 93 16.07 15.44 41.91
N ASN A 94 17.07 14.88 41.23
CA ASN A 94 18.09 15.62 40.48
C ASN A 94 17.74 15.76 38.98
N GLY A 95 16.54 15.36 38.56
CA GLY A 95 16.16 15.30 37.15
C GLY A 95 16.60 14.02 36.45
N LEU A 96 16.34 13.94 35.15
CA LEU A 96 16.70 12.82 34.28
C LEU A 96 17.42 13.33 33.02
N PRO A 97 18.51 12.67 32.58
CA PRO A 97 19.16 13.03 31.32
C PRO A 97 18.20 12.79 30.15
N TYR A 98 18.21 13.71 29.18
CA TYR A 98 17.55 13.46 27.90
C TYR A 98 18.23 12.30 27.17
N LYS A 99 17.42 11.44 26.54
CA LYS A 99 17.89 10.33 25.72
C LYS A 99 17.17 10.34 24.38
N LYS A 100 17.94 10.07 23.32
CA LYS A 100 17.44 10.06 21.95
C LYS A 100 16.34 8.99 21.78
N PRO A 101 15.35 9.26 20.92
CA PRO A 101 14.26 8.33 20.68
C PRO A 101 14.73 7.03 20.02
N MET A 102 14.01 5.95 20.31
CA MET A 102 14.10 4.72 19.51
C MET A 102 13.36 4.90 18.17
N PRO A 103 13.73 4.15 17.13
CA PRO A 103 12.99 4.13 15.87
C PRO A 103 11.51 3.76 16.07
N LEU A 104 10.63 4.38 15.28
CA LEU A 104 9.21 3.99 15.20
C LEU A 104 9.00 2.76 14.29
N LEU A 105 9.95 2.51 13.40
CA LEU A 105 9.92 1.45 12.40
C LEU A 105 10.94 0.35 12.74
N TYR A 106 10.55 -0.91 12.57
CA TYR A 106 11.40 -2.09 12.82
C TYR A 106 11.45 -3.07 11.63
N SER A 107 10.93 -2.67 10.46
CA SER A 107 10.97 -3.45 9.23
C SER A 107 12.27 -3.25 8.45
N SER A 108 12.49 -4.03 7.39
CA SER A 108 13.65 -3.91 6.49
C SER A 108 13.79 -2.51 5.90
N GLY A 109 12.69 -1.79 5.69
CA GLY A 109 12.68 -0.42 5.22
C GLY A 109 13.35 0.59 6.16
N LEU A 110 13.58 0.25 7.44
CA LEU A 110 14.34 1.09 8.38
C LEU A 110 15.73 1.46 7.85
N GLN A 111 16.38 0.53 7.15
CA GLN A 111 17.75 0.71 6.65
C GLN A 111 17.81 1.55 5.38
N TRP A 112 16.67 1.76 4.70
CA TRP A 112 16.63 2.55 3.47
C TRP A 112 16.91 4.02 3.77
N ASN A 113 17.62 4.67 2.86
CA ASN A 113 17.81 6.11 2.85
C ASN A 113 16.45 6.79 2.76
N TYR A 114 16.23 7.80 3.60
CA TYR A 114 14.99 8.57 3.59
C TYR A 114 14.84 9.35 2.29
N GLN A 115 13.62 9.38 1.76
CA GLN A 115 13.27 10.09 0.52
C GLN A 115 12.36 11.25 0.87
N LEU A 116 12.94 12.44 1.06
CA LEU A 116 12.15 13.65 1.31
C LEU A 116 11.43 14.07 0.03
N ASP A 117 10.10 14.07 0.09
CA ASP A 117 9.25 14.57 -0.98
C ASP A 117 9.20 16.11 -0.99
N GLN A 118 9.19 16.68 -2.19
CA GLN A 118 9.17 18.13 -2.39
C GLN A 118 7.92 18.79 -1.79
N SER A 119 6.75 18.18 -1.95
CA SER A 119 5.49 18.72 -1.41
C SER A 119 5.46 18.70 0.12
N LEU A 120 6.08 17.67 0.73
CA LEU A 120 6.27 17.61 2.18
C LEU A 120 7.19 18.73 2.65
N HIS A 121 8.34 18.90 1.99
CA HIS A 121 9.29 19.96 2.32
C HIS A 121 8.67 21.35 2.22
N GLU A 122 7.96 21.66 1.12
CA GLU A 122 7.32 22.97 0.90
C GLU A 122 6.22 23.28 1.92
N THR A 123 5.35 22.30 2.19
CA THR A 123 4.26 22.45 3.17
C THR A 123 4.84 22.65 4.58
N LEU A 124 5.79 21.81 4.98
CA LEU A 124 6.39 21.87 6.30
C LEU A 124 7.20 23.14 6.49
N GLN A 125 8.03 23.54 5.52
CA GLN A 125 8.83 24.76 5.59
C GLN A 125 7.95 26.00 5.80
N THR A 126 6.90 26.14 4.99
CA THR A 126 5.98 27.29 5.08
C THR A 126 5.33 27.40 6.46
N GLU A 127 4.82 26.28 6.96
CA GLU A 127 4.08 26.25 8.21
C GLU A 127 4.99 26.30 9.45
N LEU A 128 6.18 25.70 9.39
CA LEU A 128 7.19 25.76 10.44
C LEU A 128 7.71 27.19 10.65
N LEU A 129 8.00 27.92 9.57
CA LEU A 129 8.47 29.32 9.66
C LEU A 129 7.40 30.22 10.28
N ARG A 130 6.13 30.07 9.87
CA ARG A 130 5.00 30.80 10.46
C ARG A 130 4.84 30.49 11.93
N HIS A 131 4.85 29.20 12.29
CA HIS A 131 4.76 28.76 13.68
C HIS A 131 5.88 29.38 14.53
N TYR A 132 7.12 29.34 14.05
CA TYR A 132 8.25 29.93 14.76
C TYR A 132 8.13 31.45 14.94
N GLN A 133 7.69 32.17 13.92
CA GLN A 133 7.47 33.63 13.99
C GLN A 133 6.42 33.98 15.05
N HIS A 134 5.28 33.29 15.06
CA HIS A 134 4.24 33.50 16.08
C HIS A 134 4.78 33.21 17.49
N HIS A 135 5.52 32.10 17.66
CA HIS A 135 6.16 31.78 18.94
C HIS A 135 7.13 32.88 19.40
N LYS A 136 8.00 33.37 18.50
CA LYS A 136 8.98 34.44 18.78
C LYS A 136 8.31 35.76 19.18
N ASN A 137 7.16 36.07 18.58
CA ASN A 137 6.36 37.25 18.93
C ASN A 137 5.55 37.08 20.22
N GLY A 138 5.58 35.90 20.85
CA GLY A 138 4.79 35.58 22.03
C GLY A 138 3.30 35.32 21.73
N GLU A 139 2.93 35.14 20.47
CA GLU A 139 1.57 34.89 20.01
C GLU A 139 1.21 33.41 20.19
N ARG A 140 0.37 33.10 21.19
CA ARG A 140 0.08 31.72 21.64
C ARG A 140 -1.38 31.34 21.45
N ASP A 141 -1.93 31.74 20.31
CA ASP A 141 -3.29 31.37 19.96
C ASP A 141 -3.30 30.02 19.21
N LYS A 142 -4.30 29.19 19.50
CA LYS A 142 -4.52 27.90 18.82
C LYS A 142 -4.71 28.01 17.31
N ASN A 143 -5.08 29.19 16.79
CA ASN A 143 -5.19 29.46 15.35
C ASN A 143 -3.82 29.72 14.69
N TYR A 144 -2.78 30.04 15.46
CA TYR A 144 -1.44 30.31 14.96
C TYR A 144 -0.48 29.15 15.17
N ILE A 145 -0.67 28.41 16.26
CA ILE A 145 0.18 27.30 16.69
C ILE A 145 -0.44 25.96 16.27
N PRO A 146 0.08 25.32 15.20
CA PRO A 146 -0.55 24.16 14.61
C PRO A 146 -0.25 22.85 15.34
N ILE A 147 -1.09 21.85 15.10
CA ILE A 147 -0.70 20.43 15.20
C ILE A 147 -0.39 19.93 13.79
N TYR A 148 0.76 19.29 13.62
CA TYR A 148 1.15 18.64 12.37
C TYR A 148 0.61 17.21 12.33
N LEU A 149 0.09 16.78 11.18
CA LEU A 149 -0.64 15.52 11.07
C LEU A 149 -0.23 14.74 9.82
N PHE A 150 0.31 13.54 10.00
CA PHE A 150 0.44 12.54 8.94
C PHE A 150 -0.78 11.62 8.97
N ILE A 151 -1.70 11.77 8.01
CA ILE A 151 -2.96 11.01 7.98
C ILE A 151 -3.06 10.22 6.70
N SER A 152 -3.22 8.91 6.86
CA SER A 152 -3.11 7.95 5.77
C SER A 152 -3.42 6.54 6.29
N GLY A 153 -3.69 5.57 5.41
CA GLY A 153 -3.76 4.16 5.79
C GLY A 153 -2.41 3.50 6.17
N PRO A 154 -2.44 2.24 6.64
CA PRO A 154 -1.23 1.48 6.99
C PRO A 154 -0.35 1.18 5.77
N GLY A 155 0.96 1.00 5.98
CA GLY A 155 1.89 0.52 4.94
C GLY A 155 2.45 1.55 3.95
N ILE A 156 1.92 2.78 3.93
CA ILE A 156 2.30 3.85 2.98
C ILE A 156 3.35 4.84 3.48
N GLY A 157 3.87 4.67 4.69
CA GLY A 157 5.05 5.43 5.16
C GLY A 157 4.81 6.52 6.20
N LYS A 158 3.61 6.60 6.82
CA LYS A 158 3.34 7.57 7.91
C LYS A 158 4.38 7.55 9.03
N SER A 159 4.60 6.39 9.65
CA SER A 159 5.53 6.24 10.76
C SER A 159 6.98 6.52 10.33
N ARG A 160 7.32 6.28 9.06
CA ARG A 160 8.63 6.65 8.52
C ARG A 160 8.79 8.16 8.42
N ASN A 161 7.84 8.87 7.84
CA ASN A 161 7.88 10.34 7.78
C ASN A 161 7.86 10.98 9.19
N ALA A 162 7.09 10.40 10.11
CA ALA A 162 7.03 10.85 11.50
C ALA A 162 8.38 10.66 12.23
N MET A 163 9.06 9.53 12.01
CA MET A 163 10.40 9.28 12.55
C MET A 163 11.45 10.27 12.01
N GLU A 164 11.33 10.66 10.75
CA GLU A 164 12.26 11.56 10.04
C GLU A 164 11.84 13.04 10.17
N PHE A 165 10.77 13.32 10.91
CA PHE A 165 10.16 14.64 11.03
C PHE A 165 11.14 15.69 11.58
N HIS A 166 11.94 15.32 12.60
CA HIS A 166 12.97 16.19 13.16
C HIS A 166 14.02 16.58 12.11
N HIS A 167 14.57 15.59 11.39
CA HIS A 167 15.57 15.83 10.36
C HIS A 167 15.02 16.73 9.25
N THR A 168 13.79 16.44 8.81
CA THR A 168 13.09 17.24 7.79
C THR A 168 12.91 18.70 8.24
N MET A 169 12.53 18.94 9.49
CA MET A 169 12.39 20.32 10.01
C MET A 169 13.72 21.08 10.02
N VAL A 170 14.83 20.42 10.38
CA VAL A 170 16.16 21.04 10.35
C VAL A 170 16.53 21.45 8.92
N GLU A 171 16.20 20.61 7.92
CA GLU A 171 16.41 20.91 6.51
C GLU A 171 15.53 22.09 6.04
N CYS A 172 14.24 22.08 6.39
CA CYS A 172 13.31 23.17 6.10
C CYS A 172 13.74 24.52 6.69
N ALA A 173 14.41 24.51 7.84
CA ALA A 173 14.93 25.70 8.52
C ALA A 173 16.28 26.19 7.97
N SER A 174 16.81 25.61 6.89
CA SER A 174 18.14 25.93 6.35
C SER A 174 18.44 27.42 6.12
N LYS A 175 17.42 28.26 5.88
CA LYS A 175 17.56 29.71 5.66
C LYS A 175 17.45 30.56 6.94
N ASP A 176 16.99 29.99 8.05
CA ASP A 176 16.85 30.66 9.35
C ASP A 176 17.82 30.01 10.35
N SER A 177 18.97 30.66 10.57
CA SER A 177 20.04 30.12 11.40
C SER A 177 19.65 29.94 12.87
N GLU A 178 18.77 30.81 13.39
CA GLU A 178 18.30 30.75 14.77
C GLU A 178 17.36 29.56 14.96
N LEU A 179 16.35 29.44 14.09
CA LEU A 179 15.41 28.31 14.11
C LEU A 179 16.15 26.99 13.87
N ARG A 180 17.06 26.94 12.89
CA ARG A 180 17.87 25.76 12.61
C ARG A 180 18.66 25.32 13.84
N SER A 181 19.34 26.25 14.52
CA SER A 181 20.10 25.96 15.73
C SER A 181 19.21 25.44 16.86
N ARG A 182 18.01 26.00 17.04
CA ARG A 182 17.02 25.50 18.01
C ARG A 182 16.59 24.07 17.71
N LEU A 183 16.32 23.76 16.44
CA LEU A 183 15.89 22.43 16.00
C LEU A 183 17.01 21.39 16.11
N GLU A 184 18.25 21.74 15.75
CA GLU A 184 19.42 20.85 15.90
C GLU A 184 19.66 20.44 17.36
N ASN A 185 19.30 21.31 18.32
CA ASN A 185 19.44 21.08 19.76
C ASN A 185 18.15 20.65 20.46
N ALA A 186 17.09 20.30 19.72
CA ALA A 186 15.80 19.97 20.28
C ALA A 186 15.77 18.64 21.05
N TRP A 187 14.94 18.57 22.09
CA TRP A 187 14.56 17.31 22.73
C TRP A 187 13.45 16.64 21.91
N VAL A 188 13.78 15.52 21.29
CA VAL A 188 12.89 14.78 20.38
C VAL A 188 12.31 13.57 21.10
N PHE A 189 11.00 13.47 21.09
CA PHE A 189 10.27 12.30 21.59
C PHE A 189 9.53 11.64 20.45
N ASN A 190 9.82 10.35 20.24
CA ASN A 190 9.04 9.51 19.33
C ASN A 190 8.29 8.49 20.18
N ILE A 191 7.02 8.78 20.45
CA ILE A 191 6.16 7.83 21.17
C ILE A 191 5.29 7.06 20.18
N SER A 192 4.97 5.83 20.53
CA SER A 192 4.11 4.98 19.71
C SER A 192 3.03 4.34 20.57
N TYR A 193 1.81 4.27 20.03
CA TYR A 193 0.74 3.39 20.52
C TYR A 193 0.67 2.06 19.77
N GLU A 194 1.73 1.72 19.02
CA GLU A 194 1.84 0.51 18.22
C GLU A 194 3.08 -0.31 18.65
N ASN A 195 3.32 -1.44 17.99
CA ASN A 195 4.56 -2.23 18.09
C ASN A 195 5.00 -2.54 19.54
N GLY A 196 4.07 -3.05 20.36
CA GLY A 196 4.33 -3.41 21.77
C GLY A 196 4.06 -2.29 22.77
N ASN A 197 3.88 -1.05 22.32
CA ASN A 197 3.60 0.12 23.14
C ASN A 197 2.11 0.56 23.12
N SER A 198 1.21 -0.33 22.72
CA SER A 198 -0.23 -0.08 22.73
C SER A 198 -0.78 0.29 24.11
N LEU A 199 -1.89 1.02 24.13
CA LEU A 199 -2.54 1.40 25.38
C LEU A 199 -2.90 0.17 26.21
N ARG A 200 -2.55 0.20 27.50
CA ARG A 200 -2.96 -0.84 28.46
C ARG A 200 -4.32 -0.47 29.05
N ILE A 201 -5.07 -1.48 29.48
CA ILE A 201 -6.40 -1.31 30.12
C ILE A 201 -6.34 -0.39 31.35
N SER A 202 -5.20 -0.37 32.05
CA SER A 202 -4.98 0.50 33.20
C SER A 202 -4.71 1.97 32.85
N GLU A 203 -4.41 2.28 31.59
CA GLU A 203 -4.13 3.65 31.13
C GLU A 203 -5.44 4.35 30.74
N GLN A 204 -6.19 4.83 31.73
CA GLN A 204 -7.48 5.51 31.47
C GLN A 204 -7.33 6.92 30.89
N ASP A 205 -6.25 7.63 31.22
CA ASP A 205 -5.94 8.94 30.65
C ASP A 205 -4.88 8.77 29.55
N THR A 206 -5.32 8.85 28.31
CA THR A 206 -4.47 8.70 27.13
C THR A 206 -3.51 9.88 26.91
N TYR A 207 -3.70 11.02 27.56
CA TYR A 207 -2.71 12.09 27.59
C TYR A 207 -1.58 11.80 28.58
N LEU A 208 -1.89 11.25 29.77
CA LEU A 208 -0.84 10.80 30.70
C LEU A 208 -0.07 9.58 30.15
N ALA A 209 -0.71 8.78 29.31
CA ALA A 209 -0.06 7.71 28.56
C ALA A 209 1.05 8.23 27.63
N VAL A 210 0.95 9.47 27.11
CA VAL A 210 2.02 10.15 26.37
C VAL A 210 3.23 10.38 27.27
N GLY A 211 3.02 10.97 28.44
CA GLY A 211 4.11 11.24 29.39
C GLY A 211 4.75 9.95 29.91
N THR A 212 3.96 8.89 30.10
CA THR A 212 4.46 7.55 30.45
C THR A 212 5.44 7.01 29.38
N ARG A 213 5.12 7.19 28.09
CA ARG A 213 5.99 6.78 26.98
C ARG A 213 7.20 7.70 26.79
N MET A 214 7.07 9.00 27.07
CA MET A 214 8.23 9.90 27.15
C MET A 214 9.19 9.45 28.25
N PHE A 215 8.69 9.06 29.42
CA PHE A 215 9.50 8.52 30.50
C PHE A 215 10.13 7.15 30.15
N LEU A 216 9.40 6.29 29.42
CA LEU A 216 9.95 5.06 28.86
C LEU A 216 11.16 5.33 27.96
N GLN A 217 11.08 6.33 27.08
CA GLN A 217 12.20 6.71 26.22
C GLN A 217 13.45 7.10 27.05
N LEU A 218 13.28 7.87 28.12
CA LEU A 218 14.39 8.25 29.01
C LEU A 218 14.98 7.07 29.79
N SER A 219 14.23 5.97 29.91
CA SER A 219 14.68 4.76 30.60
C SER A 219 15.56 3.83 29.73
N SER A 220 15.86 4.19 28.47
CA SER A 220 16.77 3.43 27.57
C SER A 220 16.49 1.93 27.41
N GLY A 221 15.26 1.47 27.61
CA GLY A 221 14.95 0.03 27.55
C GLY A 221 15.45 -0.78 28.75
N GLU A 222 16.00 -0.14 29.80
CA GLU A 222 16.25 -0.78 31.10
C GLU A 222 14.94 -1.24 31.75
N LYS A 223 13.84 -0.59 31.40
CA LYS A 223 12.50 -0.84 31.90
C LYS A 223 11.56 -1.11 30.74
N THR A 224 10.65 -2.06 30.93
CA THR A 224 9.53 -2.28 30.03
C THR A 224 8.42 -1.27 30.31
N LEU A 225 7.52 -1.05 29.35
CA LEU A 225 6.34 -0.22 29.54
C LEU A 225 5.50 -0.71 30.74
N ASP A 226 5.30 -2.02 30.86
CA ASP A 226 4.51 -2.60 31.96
C ASP A 226 5.19 -2.40 33.33
N HIS A 227 6.53 -2.41 33.38
CA HIS A 227 7.26 -2.06 34.60
C HIS A 227 7.03 -0.60 34.99
N ILE A 228 7.04 0.34 34.02
CA ILE A 228 6.78 1.75 34.30
C ILE A 228 5.34 1.93 34.81
N ILE A 229 4.37 1.37 34.10
CA ILE A 229 2.95 1.46 34.45
C ILE A 229 2.70 0.86 35.85
N GLY A 230 3.38 -0.24 36.20
CA GLY A 230 3.22 -0.90 37.49
C GLY A 230 3.79 -0.13 38.68
N ASN A 231 4.89 0.59 38.50
CA ASN A 231 5.67 1.15 39.61
C ASN A 231 5.57 2.69 39.76
N TYR A 232 5.13 3.40 38.73
CA TYR A 232 5.10 4.86 38.72
C TYR A 232 3.70 5.41 38.49
N GLU A 233 3.38 6.53 39.14
CA GLU A 233 2.20 7.30 38.77
C GLU A 233 2.37 7.81 37.33
N PRO A 234 1.33 7.74 36.48
CA PRO A 234 1.45 8.13 35.07
C PRO A 234 1.70 9.64 34.99
N PRO A 235 2.88 10.07 34.51
CA PRO A 235 3.25 11.48 34.56
C PRO A 235 2.61 12.25 33.40
N PRO A 236 2.22 13.52 33.59
CA PRO A 236 1.93 14.38 32.46
C PRO A 236 3.22 14.65 31.66
N PRO A 237 3.14 14.85 30.33
CA PRO A 237 4.29 15.20 29.49
C PRO A 237 5.15 16.34 30.04
N TRP A 238 4.52 17.36 30.61
CA TRP A 238 5.22 18.52 31.18
C TRP A 238 6.15 18.16 32.34
N ASP A 239 5.75 17.23 33.21
CA ASP A 239 6.58 16.80 34.36
C ASP A 239 7.83 16.06 33.88
N VAL A 240 7.72 15.31 32.78
CA VAL A 240 8.88 14.65 32.15
C VAL A 240 9.85 15.69 31.60
N LEU A 241 9.34 16.74 30.92
CA LEU A 241 10.18 17.83 30.42
C LEU A 241 10.85 18.61 31.57
N ALA A 242 10.14 18.82 32.68
CA ALA A 242 10.68 19.49 33.86
C ALA A 242 11.85 18.71 34.49
N LEU A 243 11.79 17.38 34.50
CA LEU A 243 12.92 16.55 34.96
C LEU A 243 14.15 16.69 34.06
N ILE A 244 13.97 16.79 32.75
CA ILE A 244 15.07 17.00 31.82
C ILE A 244 15.69 18.38 32.01
N ALA A 245 14.86 19.42 32.04
CA ALA A 245 15.31 20.78 32.24
C ALA A 245 16.10 20.93 33.55
N LYS A 246 15.65 20.26 34.62
CA LYS A 246 16.36 20.21 35.90
C LYS A 246 17.73 19.54 35.80
N TYR A 247 17.83 18.42 35.07
CA TYR A 247 19.09 17.70 34.89
C TYR A 247 20.09 18.49 34.02
N GLU A 248 19.58 19.13 32.97
CA GLU A 248 20.36 19.91 32.01
C GLU A 248 20.76 21.30 32.53
N ASP A 249 20.31 21.69 33.73
CA ASP A 249 20.44 23.03 34.30
C ASP A 249 20.00 24.14 33.33
N LYS A 250 18.83 23.92 32.69
CA LYS A 250 18.25 24.83 31.69
C LYS A 250 16.83 25.23 32.07
N LYS A 251 16.43 26.45 31.71
CA LYS A 251 15.01 26.83 31.80
C LYS A 251 14.24 26.14 30.68
N LEU A 252 13.05 25.63 31.00
CA LEU A 252 12.14 25.05 30.02
C LEU A 252 11.77 26.03 28.90
N GLU A 253 11.71 27.33 29.18
CA GLU A 253 11.36 28.36 28.19
C GLU A 253 12.41 28.46 27.05
N ASP A 254 13.67 28.12 27.35
CA ASP A 254 14.79 28.16 26.40
C ASP A 254 14.88 26.86 25.58
N ALA A 255 14.17 25.81 26.00
CA ALA A 255 14.18 24.53 25.32
C ALA A 255 13.34 24.55 24.02
N THR A 256 13.68 23.63 23.13
CA THR A 256 12.87 23.28 21.96
C THR A 256 12.52 21.80 22.05
N VAL A 257 11.24 21.48 21.92
CA VAL A 257 10.75 20.11 22.08
C VAL A 257 10.01 19.72 20.81
N ILE A 258 10.31 18.53 20.30
CA ILE A 258 9.60 17.92 19.19
C ILE A 258 8.92 16.66 19.73
N LEU A 259 7.60 16.65 19.73
CA LEU A 259 6.79 15.54 20.21
C LEU A 259 6.09 14.87 19.04
N VAL A 260 6.57 13.68 18.67
CA VAL A 260 5.99 12.83 17.63
C VAL A 260 5.19 11.71 18.28
N ILE A 261 3.92 11.58 17.88
CA ILE A 261 2.97 10.62 18.42
C ILE A 261 2.45 9.73 17.30
N ASP A 262 2.96 8.50 17.24
CA ASP A 262 2.60 7.52 16.22
C ASP A 262 1.40 6.67 16.66
N GLY A 263 0.43 6.50 15.76
CA GLY A 263 -0.73 5.64 15.96
C GLY A 263 -1.80 6.26 16.86
N LEU A 264 -2.06 7.57 16.78
CA LEU A 264 -3.01 8.27 17.66
C LEU A 264 -4.44 7.70 17.60
N HIS A 265 -4.85 7.18 16.45
CA HIS A 265 -6.14 6.50 16.27
C HIS A 265 -6.37 5.31 17.24
N ASN A 266 -5.32 4.73 17.83
CA ASN A 266 -5.44 3.68 18.85
C ASN A 266 -6.03 4.21 20.18
N THR A 267 -6.16 5.53 20.36
CA THR A 267 -6.88 6.14 21.50
C THR A 267 -8.40 6.17 21.29
N MET A 268 -8.88 5.81 20.09
CA MET A 268 -10.30 5.77 19.77
C MET A 268 -10.94 4.48 20.28
N SER A 269 -12.09 4.62 20.93
CA SER A 269 -12.99 3.53 21.29
C SER A 269 -14.12 3.37 20.26
N ASP A 270 -14.51 4.45 19.59
CA ASP A 270 -15.50 4.46 18.51
C ASP A 270 -14.95 5.14 17.25
N ARG A 271 -15.40 4.71 16.06
CA ARG A 271 -14.99 5.28 14.77
C ARG A 271 -15.36 6.77 14.61
N ASN A 272 -16.31 7.27 15.39
CA ASN A 272 -16.76 8.66 15.39
C ASN A 272 -16.14 9.48 16.53
N ASP A 273 -15.15 8.96 17.26
CA ASP A 273 -14.61 9.65 18.43
C ASP A 273 -14.04 11.05 18.13
N GLY A 274 -13.56 11.30 16.92
CA GLY A 274 -13.15 12.65 16.51
C GLY A 274 -14.30 13.65 16.44
N LEU A 275 -15.53 13.17 16.18
CA LEU A 275 -16.75 13.99 16.18
C LEU A 275 -17.31 14.24 17.59
N ASN A 276 -16.60 13.82 18.64
CA ASN A 276 -17.06 13.90 20.01
C ASN A 276 -15.98 14.51 20.93
N LYS A 277 -16.18 15.77 21.37
CA LYS A 277 -15.28 16.48 22.30
C LYS A 277 -14.98 15.71 23.58
N ASN A 278 -15.87 14.80 23.98
CA ASN A 278 -15.73 14.04 25.21
C ASN A 278 -14.91 12.75 25.05
N SER A 279 -14.58 12.36 23.82
CA SER A 279 -13.80 11.14 23.55
C SER A 279 -12.37 11.26 24.05
N SER A 280 -11.75 10.11 24.32
CA SER A 280 -10.35 10.05 24.74
C SER A 280 -9.42 10.57 23.64
N PHE A 281 -9.70 10.22 22.39
CA PHE A 281 -8.98 10.69 21.22
C PHE A 281 -8.98 12.23 21.14
N TYR A 282 -10.16 12.84 21.19
CA TYR A 282 -10.30 14.28 21.01
C TYR A 282 -9.66 15.06 22.17
N LYS A 283 -9.88 14.61 23.41
CA LYS A 283 -9.23 15.19 24.60
C LYS A 283 -7.71 15.10 24.52
N THR A 284 -7.18 13.96 24.06
CA THR A 284 -5.74 13.75 23.91
C THR A 284 -5.15 14.69 22.87
N LEU A 285 -5.76 14.76 21.68
CA LEU A 285 -5.34 15.67 20.61
C LEU A 285 -5.37 17.14 21.07
N THR A 286 -6.40 17.53 21.81
CA THR A 286 -6.53 18.88 22.39
C THR A 286 -5.42 19.16 23.39
N ASN A 287 -5.18 18.26 24.35
CA ASN A 287 -4.15 18.42 25.37
C ASN A 287 -2.73 18.44 24.76
N ILE A 288 -2.47 17.66 23.72
CA ILE A 288 -1.23 17.71 22.94
C ILE A 288 -1.06 19.08 22.29
N GLY A 289 -2.12 19.64 21.69
CA GLY A 289 -2.09 20.98 21.13
C GLY A 289 -1.88 22.05 22.19
N ASP A 290 -2.49 21.91 23.36
CA ASP A 290 -2.36 22.86 24.45
C ASP A 290 -0.94 22.88 25.02
N LEU A 291 -0.23 21.74 25.01
CA LEU A 291 1.20 21.67 25.31
C LEU A 291 2.04 22.61 24.43
N SER A 292 1.64 22.79 23.17
CA SER A 292 2.30 23.71 22.23
C SER A 292 2.04 25.20 22.47
N LEU A 293 1.08 25.56 23.34
CA LEU A 293 0.79 26.96 23.66
C LEU A 293 1.64 27.54 24.81
N TRP A 294 2.49 26.71 25.42
CA TRP A 294 3.34 27.11 26.54
C TRP A 294 4.49 28.02 26.11
N LYS A 295 5.26 28.53 27.09
CA LYS A 295 6.41 29.39 26.80
C LYS A 295 7.56 28.65 26.12
N THR A 296 7.66 27.35 26.33
CA THR A 296 8.57 26.46 25.63
C THR A 296 8.13 26.30 24.18
N PHE A 297 9.08 26.25 23.25
CA PHE A 297 8.78 25.98 21.84
C PHE A 297 8.55 24.49 21.64
N VAL A 298 7.28 24.07 21.65
CA VAL A 298 6.89 22.65 21.49
C VAL A 298 6.20 22.45 20.14
N ILE A 299 6.80 21.60 19.31
CA ILE A 299 6.26 21.22 18.00
C ILE A 299 5.65 19.81 18.12
N SER A 300 4.33 19.72 17.97
CA SER A 300 3.58 18.48 18.10
C SER A 300 3.20 17.92 16.73
N CYS A 301 3.54 16.65 16.50
CA CYS A 301 3.22 15.91 15.28
C CYS A 301 2.54 14.59 15.64
N CYS A 302 1.40 14.28 15.00
CA CYS A 302 0.70 13.02 15.22
C CYS A 302 0.54 12.24 13.92
N THR A 303 0.54 10.91 14.00
CA THR A 303 0.10 10.06 12.91
C THR A 303 -1.23 9.41 13.26
N ALA A 304 -2.12 9.27 12.29
CA ALA A 304 -3.40 8.59 12.47
C ALA A 304 -3.87 7.92 11.18
N THR A 305 -4.68 6.89 11.35
CA THR A 305 -5.53 6.33 10.30
C THR A 305 -6.96 6.71 10.66
N THR A 306 -7.63 7.53 9.84
CA THR A 306 -9.01 7.99 10.09
C THR A 306 -9.89 7.64 8.91
N ALA A 307 -11.16 7.27 9.18
CA ALA A 307 -12.20 7.11 8.16
C ALA A 307 -13.16 8.31 8.20
N GLY A 308 -13.46 8.88 7.04
CA GLY A 308 -14.26 10.09 6.89
C GLY A 308 -13.44 11.35 6.56
N PRO A 309 -14.13 12.47 6.24
CA PRO A 309 -13.51 13.78 6.10
C PRO A 309 -12.79 14.15 7.38
N ILE A 310 -11.46 14.27 7.29
CA ILE A 310 -10.66 14.59 8.47
C ILE A 310 -11.06 15.94 9.05
N GLU A 311 -11.46 16.89 8.19
CA GLU A 311 -11.94 18.20 8.60
C GLU A 311 -13.20 18.10 9.45
N ASN A 312 -14.11 17.16 9.15
CA ASN A 312 -15.28 16.89 9.98
C ASN A 312 -14.85 16.21 11.28
N PHE A 313 -13.95 15.24 11.18
CA PHE A 313 -13.45 14.44 12.29
C PHE A 313 -12.70 15.26 13.35
N ILE A 314 -12.25 16.48 13.02
CA ILE A 314 -11.68 17.43 13.99
C ILE A 314 -12.38 18.79 13.95
N ALA A 315 -13.60 18.87 13.37
CA ALA A 315 -14.34 20.13 13.18
C ALA A 315 -14.64 20.85 14.50
N GLU A 316 -14.77 20.07 15.55
CA GLU A 316 -15.01 20.57 16.90
C GLU A 316 -13.81 21.36 17.45
N SER A 317 -12.63 21.20 16.84
CA SER A 317 -11.38 21.86 17.19
C SER A 317 -11.18 23.09 16.31
N SER A 318 -11.17 24.27 16.93
CA SER A 318 -10.79 25.49 16.24
C SER A 318 -9.27 25.67 16.18
N ARG A 319 -8.48 24.63 16.45
CA ARG A 319 -7.02 24.69 16.36
C ARG A 319 -6.59 24.59 14.90
N LYS A 320 -5.47 25.23 14.56
CA LYS A 320 -4.86 25.06 13.25
C LYS A 320 -4.33 23.63 13.11
N HIS A 321 -4.69 22.97 12.03
CA HIS A 321 -4.18 21.64 11.67
C HIS A 321 -3.39 21.75 10.37
N VAL A 322 -2.20 21.16 10.34
CA VAL A 322 -1.36 21.10 9.15
C VAL A 322 -1.24 19.66 8.72
N PHE A 323 -1.95 19.29 7.66
CA PHE A 323 -1.88 17.95 7.07
C PHE A 323 -0.64 17.83 6.18
N LEU A 324 0.24 16.91 6.55
CA LEU A 324 1.50 16.68 5.86
C LEU A 324 1.33 15.55 4.84
N PRO A 325 1.77 15.73 3.58
CA PRO A 325 1.60 14.74 2.53
C PRO A 325 2.47 13.49 2.76
N VAL A 326 1.99 12.34 2.28
CA VAL A 326 2.69 11.05 2.33
C VAL A 326 2.81 10.50 0.91
N SER A 327 3.93 10.79 0.24
CA SER A 327 4.17 10.40 -1.15
C SER A 327 4.51 8.92 -1.32
N SER A 328 4.39 8.42 -2.55
CA SER A 328 4.91 7.10 -2.93
C SER A 328 6.43 7.10 -2.95
N LEU A 329 7.02 5.98 -2.55
CA LEU A 329 8.48 5.81 -2.61
C LEU A 329 8.93 5.63 -4.05
N LYS A 330 10.07 6.25 -4.39
CA LYS A 330 10.89 5.82 -5.51
C LYS A 330 11.65 4.56 -5.11
N PRO A 331 12.23 3.79 -6.06
CA PRO A 331 13.07 2.65 -5.74
C PRO A 331 14.11 3.02 -4.67
N PRO A 332 14.12 2.34 -3.50
CA PRO A 332 14.94 2.73 -2.36
C PRO A 332 16.43 2.46 -2.58
N THR A 333 17.24 3.22 -1.85
CA THR A 333 18.68 3.04 -1.75
C THR A 333 19.08 2.82 -0.28
N VAL A 334 20.25 2.23 -0.05
CA VAL A 334 20.85 2.02 1.28
C VAL A 334 22.28 2.56 1.27
N THR A 335 22.68 3.26 2.32
CA THR A 335 24.06 3.76 2.43
C THR A 335 24.92 2.81 3.27
N HIS A 336 25.98 2.27 2.68
CA HIS A 336 26.96 1.45 3.39
C HIS A 336 28.37 1.99 3.15
N GLY A 337 29.09 2.35 4.22
CA GLY A 337 30.43 2.93 4.12
C GLY A 337 30.47 4.29 3.39
N GLY A 338 29.39 5.07 3.46
CA GLY A 338 29.26 6.36 2.76
C GLY A 338 28.89 6.28 1.28
N ILE A 339 28.72 5.06 0.74
CA ILE A 339 28.33 4.83 -0.65
C ILE A 339 26.86 4.40 -0.67
N ALA A 340 26.02 5.15 -1.38
CA ALA A 340 24.65 4.77 -1.66
C ALA A 340 24.62 3.62 -2.68
N LYS A 341 23.87 2.57 -2.38
CA LYS A 341 23.62 1.42 -3.25
C LYS A 341 22.12 1.25 -3.44
N ASP A 342 21.71 0.90 -4.65
CA ASP A 342 20.31 0.58 -4.92
C ASP A 342 19.91 -0.71 -4.19
N VAL A 343 18.73 -0.70 -3.57
CA VAL A 343 18.15 -1.91 -2.96
C VAL A 343 17.74 -2.90 -4.03
N PHE A 344 17.27 -2.39 -5.17
CA PHE A 344 16.81 -3.17 -6.30
C PHE A 344 17.67 -2.86 -7.53
N ASP A 345 18.15 -3.88 -8.22
CA ASP A 345 18.83 -3.72 -9.51
C ASP A 345 17.81 -3.39 -10.61
N ILE A 346 17.45 -2.11 -10.72
CA ILE A 346 16.51 -1.59 -11.72
C ILE A 346 17.03 -1.68 -13.16
N SER A 347 18.32 -2.02 -13.36
CA SER A 347 18.86 -2.32 -14.68
C SER A 347 18.32 -3.64 -15.22
N ASN A 348 17.95 -4.58 -14.33
CA ASN A 348 17.22 -5.78 -14.67
C ASN A 348 15.74 -5.44 -14.94
N PRO A 349 15.24 -5.63 -16.17
CA PRO A 349 13.86 -5.30 -16.52
C PRO A 349 12.80 -6.02 -15.67
N ILE A 350 13.10 -7.22 -15.16
CA ILE A 350 12.16 -7.99 -14.33
C ILE A 350 12.08 -7.38 -12.94
N ILE A 351 13.23 -7.06 -12.33
CA ILE A 351 13.23 -6.37 -11.03
C ILE A 351 12.53 -5.02 -11.16
N ARG A 352 12.77 -4.29 -12.24
CA ARG A 352 12.07 -3.03 -12.53
C ARG A 352 10.55 -3.22 -12.66
N LEU A 353 10.08 -4.32 -13.27
CA LEU A 353 8.65 -4.68 -13.30
C LEU A 353 8.09 -4.85 -11.90
N LEU A 354 8.72 -5.72 -11.10
CA LEU A 354 8.26 -6.10 -9.77
C LEU A 354 8.19 -4.88 -8.83
N VAL A 355 9.20 -4.01 -8.90
CA VAL A 355 9.21 -2.75 -8.17
C VAL A 355 8.09 -1.82 -8.64
N SER A 356 7.86 -1.74 -9.96
CA SER A 356 6.74 -0.97 -10.52
C SER A 356 5.38 -1.51 -10.08
N ASP A 357 5.21 -2.83 -10.02
CA ASP A 357 3.95 -3.47 -9.58
C ASP A 357 3.63 -3.18 -8.11
N CYS A 358 4.65 -2.89 -7.29
CA CYS A 358 4.51 -2.43 -5.91
C CYS A 358 4.13 -0.94 -5.81
N GLY A 359 4.24 -0.17 -6.89
CA GLY A 359 3.75 1.21 -7.02
C GLY A 359 4.24 2.18 -5.93
N GLY A 360 5.45 1.96 -5.41
CA GLY A 360 6.02 2.79 -4.34
C GLY A 360 5.37 2.60 -2.96
N HIS A 361 4.58 1.52 -2.77
CA HIS A 361 4.00 1.18 -1.48
C HIS A 361 5.06 0.54 -0.57
N GLY A 362 5.41 1.21 0.54
CA GLY A 362 6.53 0.84 1.41
C GLY A 362 6.52 -0.63 1.83
N ARG A 363 5.42 -1.11 2.41
CA ARG A 363 5.35 -2.52 2.84
C ARG A 363 5.43 -3.53 1.69
N ALA A 364 4.93 -3.16 0.50
CA ALA A 364 4.97 -4.07 -0.65
C ALA A 364 6.42 -4.23 -1.14
N LEU A 365 7.17 -3.12 -1.18
CA LEU A 365 8.58 -3.12 -1.49
C LEU A 365 9.43 -3.87 -0.43
N GLU A 366 9.08 -3.76 0.85
CA GLU A 366 9.76 -4.52 1.92
C GLU A 366 9.59 -6.02 1.73
N VAL A 367 8.35 -6.49 1.50
CA VAL A 367 8.09 -7.92 1.25
C VAL A 367 8.79 -8.38 -0.03
N LEU A 368 8.78 -7.57 -1.09
CA LEU A 368 9.51 -7.89 -2.31
C LEU A 368 11.03 -8.02 -2.05
N GLN A 369 11.62 -7.09 -1.29
CA GLN A 369 13.03 -7.16 -0.92
C GLN A 369 13.33 -8.43 -0.13
N ASP A 370 12.51 -8.73 0.89
CA ASP A 370 12.72 -9.89 1.75
C ASP A 370 12.66 -11.22 0.96
N LEU A 371 11.76 -11.32 -0.02
CA LEU A 371 11.69 -12.47 -0.93
C LEU A 371 12.91 -12.55 -1.86
N LEU A 372 13.33 -11.43 -2.44
CA LEU A 372 14.51 -11.39 -3.31
C LEU A 372 15.84 -11.68 -2.59
N LEU A 373 15.90 -11.54 -1.26
CA LEU A 373 17.06 -11.90 -0.45
C LEU A 373 17.12 -13.41 -0.12
N GLN A 374 15.98 -14.09 -0.14
CA GLN A 374 15.89 -15.54 0.14
C GLN A 374 16.22 -16.39 -1.08
N ASP A 375 15.92 -15.89 -2.27
CA ASP A 375 16.13 -16.58 -3.54
C ASP A 375 17.31 -15.98 -4.34
N ASP A 376 18.08 -16.83 -5.02
CA ASP A 376 19.05 -16.35 -6.02
C ASP A 376 18.26 -15.75 -7.20
N ILE A 377 18.41 -14.43 -7.40
CA ILE A 377 17.75 -13.63 -8.44
C ILE A 377 17.90 -14.25 -9.85
N ASN A 378 18.93 -15.06 -10.08
CA ASN A 378 19.17 -15.70 -11.37
C ASN A 378 18.42 -17.03 -11.59
N ASN A 379 17.81 -17.61 -10.55
CA ASN A 379 17.30 -18.98 -10.56
C ASN A 379 15.83 -19.14 -10.12
N PHE A 380 15.12 -18.05 -9.76
CA PHE A 380 13.73 -18.15 -9.32
C PHE A 380 12.72 -18.17 -10.49
N ASN A 381 11.59 -18.83 -10.27
CA ASN A 381 10.42 -18.75 -11.16
C ASN A 381 9.62 -17.49 -10.81
N ILE A 382 9.43 -16.58 -11.77
CA ILE A 382 8.79 -15.27 -11.51
C ILE A 382 7.32 -15.44 -11.10
N SER A 383 6.62 -16.47 -11.59
CA SER A 383 5.26 -16.76 -11.16
C SER A 383 5.20 -17.14 -9.69
N ASP A 384 6.13 -17.98 -9.24
CA ASP A 384 6.20 -18.41 -7.85
C ASP A 384 6.58 -17.25 -6.92
N LEU A 385 7.53 -16.39 -7.34
CA LEU A 385 7.88 -15.18 -6.59
C LEU A 385 6.68 -14.24 -6.47
N MET A 386 5.99 -13.95 -7.58
CA MET A 386 4.81 -13.08 -7.57
C MET A 386 3.65 -13.69 -6.78
N GLY A 387 3.46 -15.01 -6.87
CA GLY A 387 2.50 -15.73 -6.05
C GLY A 387 2.83 -15.63 -4.56
N SER A 388 4.11 -15.74 -4.20
CA SER A 388 4.59 -15.61 -2.82
C SER A 388 4.45 -14.18 -2.29
N LEU A 389 4.78 -13.18 -3.12
CA LEU A 389 4.56 -11.75 -2.82
C LEU A 389 3.09 -11.49 -2.55
N ARG A 390 2.22 -11.89 -3.49
CA ARG A 390 0.76 -11.75 -3.35
C ARG A 390 0.26 -12.41 -2.07
N ASN A 391 0.58 -13.69 -1.85
CA ASN A 391 0.10 -14.45 -0.69
C ASN A 391 0.56 -13.83 0.63
N THR A 392 1.81 -13.37 0.69
CA THR A 392 2.36 -12.72 1.88
C THR A 392 1.63 -11.42 2.17
N LEU A 393 1.42 -10.58 1.16
CA LEU A 393 0.70 -9.32 1.29
C LEU A 393 -0.79 -9.52 1.63
N GLU A 394 -1.46 -10.48 0.98
CA GLU A 394 -2.85 -10.86 1.24
C GLU A 394 -3.03 -11.32 2.69
N ASN A 395 -2.08 -12.11 3.21
CA ASN A 395 -2.10 -12.55 4.62
C ASN A 395 -1.85 -11.39 5.59
N LEU A 396 -0.88 -10.52 5.31
CA LEU A 396 -0.58 -9.35 6.17
C LEU A 396 -1.75 -8.37 6.24
N TYR A 397 -2.49 -8.22 5.14
CA TYR A 397 -3.54 -7.22 4.99
C TYR A 397 -4.94 -7.79 4.84
N LYS A 398 -5.17 -9.05 5.24
CA LYS A 398 -6.47 -9.73 5.08
C LYS A 398 -7.67 -8.89 5.51
N LYS A 399 -7.55 -8.16 6.63
CA LYS A 399 -8.61 -7.26 7.12
C LYS A 399 -8.85 -6.05 6.22
N ALA A 400 -7.80 -5.46 5.65
CA ALA A 400 -7.89 -4.31 4.74
C ALA A 400 -8.63 -4.63 3.43
N PHE A 401 -8.73 -5.93 3.12
CA PHE A 401 -9.38 -6.47 1.93
C PHE A 401 -10.76 -7.10 2.22
N SER A 402 -11.38 -6.80 3.36
CA SER A 402 -12.69 -7.37 3.76
C SER A 402 -13.85 -6.69 3.04
N TYR A 403 -13.85 -6.71 1.71
CA TYR A 403 -14.95 -6.21 0.88
C TYR A 403 -15.85 -7.35 0.41
N THR A 404 -17.11 -7.02 0.13
CA THR A 404 -17.97 -7.93 -0.64
C THR A 404 -17.50 -7.98 -2.09
N SER A 405 -17.90 -9.04 -2.82
CA SER A 405 -17.63 -9.19 -4.25
C SER A 405 -18.05 -7.95 -5.06
N ASP A 406 -19.24 -7.41 -4.77
CA ASP A 406 -19.76 -6.23 -5.47
C ASP A 406 -18.98 -4.95 -5.14
N GLU A 407 -18.63 -4.72 -3.87
CA GLU A 407 -17.81 -3.57 -3.46
C GLU A 407 -16.41 -3.62 -4.10
N ALA A 408 -15.78 -4.80 -4.09
CA ALA A 408 -14.49 -4.99 -4.71
C ALA A 408 -14.53 -4.70 -6.22
N LYS A 409 -15.57 -5.18 -6.91
CA LYS A 409 -15.81 -4.88 -8.33
C LYS A 409 -15.98 -3.38 -8.58
N GLN A 410 -16.77 -2.68 -7.76
CA GLN A 410 -16.97 -1.23 -7.89
C GLN A 410 -15.68 -0.43 -7.70
N ILE A 411 -14.87 -0.76 -6.69
CA ILE A 411 -13.58 -0.10 -6.45
C ILE A 411 -12.66 -0.31 -7.66
N VAL A 412 -12.55 -1.57 -8.10
CA VAL A 412 -11.68 -1.93 -9.21
C VAL A 412 -12.12 -1.26 -10.52
N GLN A 413 -13.42 -1.23 -10.80
CA GLN A 413 -13.99 -0.50 -11.94
C GLN A 413 -13.63 0.99 -11.88
N ALA A 414 -13.75 1.62 -10.70
CA ALA A 414 -13.41 3.03 -10.54
C ALA A 414 -11.93 3.31 -10.80
N VAL A 415 -11.02 2.43 -10.37
CA VAL A 415 -9.59 2.56 -10.62
C VAL A 415 -9.26 2.36 -12.11
N LEU A 416 -9.80 1.34 -12.76
CA LEU A 416 -9.45 1.03 -14.16
C LEU A 416 -10.07 1.95 -15.19
N THR A 417 -11.23 2.54 -14.88
CA THR A 417 -11.88 3.52 -15.74
C THR A 417 -11.49 4.96 -15.37
N CYS A 418 -10.61 5.14 -14.38
CA CYS A 418 -10.22 6.45 -13.84
C CYS A 418 -11.46 7.32 -13.58
N LYS A 419 -12.46 6.74 -12.90
CA LYS A 419 -13.73 7.41 -12.63
C LYS A 419 -13.48 8.63 -11.75
N LEU A 420 -13.96 9.79 -12.18
CA LEU A 420 -13.93 11.00 -11.35
C LEU A 420 -14.94 10.82 -10.20
N LEU A 421 -14.44 10.91 -8.97
CA LEU A 421 -15.22 10.67 -7.76
C LEU A 421 -15.08 11.86 -6.82
N ASP A 422 -16.14 12.17 -6.07
CA ASP A 422 -16.02 13.02 -4.88
C ASP A 422 -15.55 12.15 -3.71
N LEU A 423 -14.53 12.61 -2.99
CA LEU A 423 -13.87 11.89 -1.90
C LEU A 423 -14.85 11.38 -0.82
N TYR A 424 -15.94 12.10 -0.61
CA TYR A 424 -16.88 11.87 0.49
C TYR A 424 -18.27 11.41 0.03
N GLN A 425 -18.48 11.24 -1.27
CA GLN A 425 -19.71 10.66 -1.82
C GLN A 425 -19.52 9.17 -2.13
N PRO A 426 -20.61 8.38 -2.12
CA PRO A 426 -20.55 6.99 -2.53
C PRO A 426 -19.97 6.80 -3.93
N ILE A 427 -19.15 5.76 -4.11
CA ILE A 427 -18.57 5.38 -5.41
C ILE A 427 -19.67 5.08 -6.43
N GLU A 428 -20.79 4.52 -5.97
CA GLU A 428 -22.00 4.26 -6.74
C GLU A 428 -23.27 4.57 -5.94
N ILE A 429 -24.39 4.78 -6.66
CA ILE A 429 -25.69 5.19 -6.10
C ILE A 429 -26.20 4.26 -4.99
N LYS A 430 -25.94 2.95 -5.08
CA LYS A 430 -26.37 1.95 -4.10
C LYS A 430 -25.29 1.60 -3.07
N SER A 431 -24.10 2.19 -3.18
CA SER A 431 -22.98 1.88 -2.30
C SER A 431 -23.01 2.77 -1.05
N THR A 432 -22.53 2.26 0.08
CA THR A 432 -22.20 3.11 1.25
C THR A 432 -20.69 3.39 1.33
N LEU A 433 -19.95 2.85 0.37
CA LEU A 433 -18.51 2.94 0.28
C LEU A 433 -18.13 4.23 -0.45
N THR A 434 -17.34 5.04 0.24
CA THR A 434 -16.82 6.33 -0.24
C THR A 434 -15.31 6.18 -0.51
N PRO A 435 -14.72 6.97 -1.43
CA PRO A 435 -13.28 6.92 -1.67
C PRO A 435 -12.44 7.11 -0.41
N ASP A 436 -12.85 7.97 0.52
CA ASP A 436 -12.15 8.16 1.78
C ASP A 436 -12.02 6.84 2.56
N LYS A 437 -13.13 6.11 2.78
CA LYS A 437 -13.15 4.85 3.52
C LYS A 437 -12.23 3.81 2.90
N VAL A 438 -12.18 3.77 1.56
CA VAL A 438 -11.31 2.87 0.81
C VAL A 438 -9.84 3.21 1.07
N THR A 439 -9.47 4.50 1.01
CA THR A 439 -8.08 4.95 1.20
C THR A 439 -7.55 4.75 2.62
N CYS A 440 -8.43 4.70 3.63
CA CYS A 440 -8.05 4.42 5.02
C CYS A 440 -7.37 3.06 5.19
N THR A 441 -7.64 2.12 4.30
CA THR A 441 -7.01 0.79 4.31
C THR A 441 -5.53 0.83 3.92
N GLY A 442 -5.07 1.92 3.32
CA GLY A 442 -3.66 2.14 2.92
C GLY A 442 -3.28 1.47 1.59
N MET A 443 -4.15 0.63 1.04
CA MET A 443 -3.89 -0.07 -0.22
C MET A 443 -4.20 0.79 -1.45
N PHE A 444 -4.95 1.87 -1.23
CA PHE A 444 -5.44 2.79 -2.26
C PHE A 444 -5.01 4.21 -1.92
N ARG A 445 -4.82 5.01 -2.96
CA ARG A 445 -4.58 6.46 -2.87
C ARG A 445 -5.72 7.20 -3.55
N PHE A 446 -5.91 8.44 -3.15
CA PHE A 446 -6.85 9.34 -3.80
C PHE A 446 -6.10 10.56 -4.33
N GLU A 447 -6.06 10.68 -5.64
CA GLU A 447 -5.38 11.76 -6.34
C GLU A 447 -6.38 12.88 -6.60
N LYS A 448 -6.33 13.93 -5.77
CA LYS A 448 -7.23 15.09 -5.88
C LYS A 448 -6.93 15.90 -7.15
N VAL A 449 -7.99 16.36 -7.80
CA VAL A 449 -7.91 17.32 -8.90
C VAL A 449 -7.93 18.73 -8.32
N GLY A 450 -6.78 19.41 -8.38
CA GLY A 450 -6.59 20.74 -7.82
C GLY A 450 -6.93 20.79 -6.33
N ASN A 451 -7.62 21.84 -5.91
CA ASN A 451 -8.05 22.04 -4.51
C ASN A 451 -9.48 21.51 -4.24
N SER A 452 -10.04 20.68 -5.13
CA SER A 452 -11.40 20.16 -4.98
C SER A 452 -11.45 18.87 -4.15
N ASN A 453 -12.66 18.47 -3.74
CA ASN A 453 -12.90 17.12 -3.19
C ASN A 453 -12.97 16.04 -4.28
N TYR A 454 -12.89 16.42 -5.56
CA TYR A 454 -12.92 15.47 -6.65
C TYR A 454 -11.53 14.93 -6.94
N GLY A 455 -11.47 13.67 -7.36
CA GLY A 455 -10.23 12.98 -7.65
C GLY A 455 -10.45 11.57 -8.17
N PHE A 456 -9.36 10.83 -8.25
CA PHE A 456 -9.31 9.47 -8.76
C PHE A 456 -8.77 8.52 -7.71
N LEU A 457 -9.38 7.33 -7.61
CA LEU A 457 -8.80 6.25 -6.83
C LEU A 457 -7.66 5.60 -7.65
N THR A 458 -6.50 5.43 -7.03
CA THR A 458 -5.36 4.73 -7.62
C THR A 458 -4.84 3.65 -6.68
N MET A 459 -4.24 2.59 -7.24
CA MET A 459 -3.58 1.55 -6.46
C MET A 459 -2.45 0.88 -7.25
N PRO A 460 -1.40 0.38 -6.58
CA PRO A 460 -0.43 -0.54 -7.17
C PRO A 460 -1.05 -1.80 -7.80
N TYR A 461 -0.39 -2.34 -8.83
CA TYR A 461 -0.84 -3.57 -9.51
C TYR A 461 -0.99 -4.77 -8.56
N VAL A 462 -0.07 -4.94 -7.61
CA VAL A 462 -0.13 -6.06 -6.67
C VAL A 462 -1.41 -6.04 -5.82
N TRP A 463 -1.91 -4.86 -5.46
CA TRP A 463 -3.16 -4.71 -4.72
C TRP A 463 -4.38 -4.90 -5.61
N LEU A 464 -4.32 -4.42 -6.86
CA LEU A 464 -5.34 -4.71 -7.87
C LEU A 464 -5.51 -6.22 -8.05
N TRP A 465 -4.40 -6.96 -8.15
CA TRP A 465 -4.44 -8.41 -8.32
C TRP A 465 -5.07 -9.14 -7.14
N ILE A 466 -4.85 -8.66 -5.91
CA ILE A 466 -5.51 -9.19 -4.70
C ILE A 466 -7.01 -8.88 -4.72
N MET A 467 -7.40 -7.65 -5.05
CA MET A 467 -8.81 -7.22 -5.10
C MET A 467 -9.64 -8.01 -6.10
N VAL A 468 -9.08 -8.25 -7.29
CA VAL A 468 -9.80 -8.94 -8.36
C VAL A 468 -10.11 -10.39 -7.99
N GLY A 469 -9.21 -11.03 -7.24
CA GLY A 469 -9.41 -12.38 -6.72
C GLY A 469 -10.58 -12.53 -5.74
N GLN A 470 -11.24 -11.45 -5.33
CA GLN A 470 -12.40 -11.50 -4.42
C GLN A 470 -13.74 -11.71 -5.13
N PHE A 471 -13.84 -11.35 -6.41
CA PHE A 471 -15.11 -11.37 -7.16
C PHE A 471 -15.03 -12.15 -8.47
N THR A 472 -13.90 -12.82 -8.70
CA THR A 472 -13.69 -13.66 -9.87
C THR A 472 -13.28 -15.05 -9.41
N ASP A 473 -13.88 -16.09 -10.00
CA ASP A 473 -13.44 -17.45 -9.77
C ASP A 473 -12.03 -17.64 -10.37
N ARG A 474 -11.17 -18.43 -9.74
CA ARG A 474 -9.79 -18.65 -10.24
C ARG A 474 -9.73 -19.22 -11.66
N ASP A 475 -10.79 -19.92 -12.06
CA ASP A 475 -10.96 -20.51 -13.39
C ASP A 475 -11.91 -19.69 -14.29
N ASP A 476 -12.32 -18.48 -13.83
CA ASP A 476 -13.16 -17.58 -14.59
C ASP A 476 -12.40 -17.05 -15.83
N PRO A 477 -12.96 -17.18 -17.05
CA PRO A 477 -12.42 -16.51 -18.23
C PRO A 477 -12.23 -14.99 -18.03
N GLN A 478 -12.99 -14.38 -17.11
CA GLN A 478 -12.77 -13.01 -16.68
C GLN A 478 -11.35 -12.80 -16.17
N LEU A 479 -10.78 -13.69 -15.35
CA LEU A 479 -9.42 -13.53 -14.86
C LEU A 479 -8.36 -13.69 -15.94
N GLN A 480 -8.60 -14.45 -17.02
CA GLN A 480 -7.62 -14.59 -18.12
C GLN A 480 -7.28 -13.23 -18.73
N HIS A 481 -8.29 -12.38 -18.96
CA HIS A 481 -8.09 -11.02 -19.47
C HIS A 481 -7.45 -10.03 -18.46
N TRP A 482 -7.40 -10.40 -17.18
CA TRP A 482 -6.89 -9.59 -16.06
C TRP A 482 -5.50 -10.01 -15.61
N GLN A 483 -5.16 -11.27 -15.90
CA GLN A 483 -3.85 -11.85 -15.72
C GLN A 483 -2.92 -11.33 -16.80
N PHE A 484 -2.61 -10.03 -16.79
CA PHE A 484 -1.36 -9.54 -17.41
C PHE A 484 -0.10 -10.20 -16.79
N ASN A 485 -0.30 -11.07 -15.78
CA ASN A 485 0.61 -12.08 -15.28
C ASN A 485 0.62 -13.33 -16.18
N ASP A 486 1.25 -13.21 -17.33
CA ASP A 486 1.49 -14.32 -18.25
C ASP A 486 2.59 -15.30 -17.72
N TYR A 487 3.08 -15.15 -16.49
CA TYR A 487 4.12 -16.06 -15.97
C TYR A 487 3.68 -17.54 -15.91
N LYS A 488 2.35 -17.81 -15.83
CA LYS A 488 1.76 -19.17 -15.87
C LYS A 488 1.13 -19.56 -17.21
N GLU A 489 0.60 -18.60 -17.97
CA GLU A 489 0.07 -18.84 -19.32
C GLU A 489 1.18 -19.33 -20.28
N HIS A 490 2.45 -19.11 -19.97
CA HIS A 490 3.60 -19.75 -20.63
C HIS A 490 3.65 -21.29 -20.55
N LEU A 491 2.87 -21.89 -19.64
CA LEU A 491 2.73 -23.34 -19.48
C LEU A 491 1.39 -23.88 -20.01
N SER A 492 0.42 -23.01 -20.32
CA SER A 492 -0.89 -23.39 -20.81
C SER A 492 -0.81 -23.85 -22.26
N LYS A 493 -1.11 -25.14 -22.51
CA LYS A 493 -1.15 -25.71 -23.86
C LYS A 493 -2.43 -25.36 -24.64
N ASN A 494 -3.39 -24.67 -24.02
CA ASN A 494 -4.79 -24.75 -24.42
C ASN A 494 -5.35 -23.49 -25.06
N ASP A 495 -4.67 -22.34 -25.00
CA ASP A 495 -5.12 -21.12 -25.68
C ASP A 495 -4.07 -20.65 -26.70
N LYS A 496 -4.47 -20.60 -27.97
CA LYS A 496 -3.61 -20.21 -29.09
C LYS A 496 -3.79 -18.74 -29.48
N SER A 497 -4.80 -18.05 -28.94
CA SER A 497 -5.10 -16.63 -29.19
C SER A 497 -4.12 -15.68 -28.48
N LEU A 498 -3.46 -16.17 -27.44
CA LEU A 498 -2.42 -15.47 -26.68
C LEU A 498 -1.04 -15.72 -27.32
N ALA A 499 -0.70 -14.86 -28.28
CA ALA A 499 0.61 -14.65 -28.90
C ALA A 499 1.56 -15.86 -29.05
N ILE A 500 1.79 -16.20 -30.31
CA ILE A 500 2.96 -16.94 -30.79
C ILE A 500 4.22 -16.09 -30.57
N GLY A 501 4.77 -16.16 -29.36
CA GLY A 501 6.19 -15.91 -29.14
C GLY A 501 6.58 -14.56 -28.59
N TYR A 502 7.47 -14.65 -27.62
CA TYR A 502 7.92 -13.52 -26.84
C TYR A 502 8.89 -12.63 -27.63
N TYR A 503 8.75 -11.33 -27.35
CA TYR A 503 9.62 -10.21 -27.74
C TYR A 503 9.58 -9.75 -29.18
N SER A 504 8.39 -9.65 -29.72
CA SER A 504 8.14 -8.87 -30.92
C SER A 504 7.14 -7.75 -30.60
N TRP A 505 7.14 -6.73 -31.46
CA TRP A 505 6.22 -5.60 -31.43
C TRP A 505 4.75 -6.00 -31.19
N GLN A 506 4.35 -7.17 -31.72
CA GLN A 506 3.03 -7.76 -31.55
C GLN A 506 2.60 -7.91 -30.08
N ASN A 507 3.51 -8.10 -29.11
CA ASN A 507 3.14 -8.16 -27.70
C ASN A 507 2.59 -6.83 -27.16
N PHE A 508 3.10 -5.70 -27.66
CA PHE A 508 2.55 -4.40 -27.33
C PHE A 508 1.15 -4.23 -27.92
N GLU A 509 0.93 -4.72 -29.15
CA GLU A 509 -0.39 -4.71 -29.79
C GLU A 509 -1.40 -5.55 -28.98
N HIS A 510 -1.04 -6.80 -28.66
CA HIS A 510 -1.85 -7.68 -27.82
C HIS A 510 -2.11 -7.11 -26.42
N PHE A 511 -1.11 -6.50 -25.78
CA PHE A 511 -1.29 -5.85 -24.49
C PHE A 511 -2.33 -4.72 -24.58
N ASN A 512 -2.22 -3.84 -25.58
CA ASN A 512 -3.16 -2.74 -25.75
C ASN A 512 -4.58 -3.23 -26.11
N ALA A 513 -4.68 -4.23 -26.97
CA ALA A 513 -5.93 -4.88 -27.33
C ALA A 513 -6.62 -5.50 -26.11
N SER A 514 -5.86 -6.25 -25.30
CA SER A 514 -6.33 -6.86 -24.06
C SER A 514 -6.73 -5.82 -23.03
N PHE A 515 -5.95 -4.74 -22.90
CA PHE A 515 -6.27 -3.62 -22.01
C PHE A 515 -7.56 -2.89 -22.42
N ARG A 516 -7.81 -2.74 -23.72
CA ARG A 516 -9.07 -2.17 -24.23
C ARG A 516 -10.26 -3.09 -23.99
N CYS A 517 -10.08 -4.40 -24.16
CA CYS A 517 -11.11 -5.40 -23.82
C CYS A 517 -11.41 -5.39 -22.32
N LEU A 518 -10.38 -5.34 -21.48
CA LEU A 518 -10.49 -5.22 -20.03
C LEU A 518 -11.34 -4.02 -19.61
N LYS A 519 -11.05 -2.83 -20.15
CA LYS A 519 -11.83 -1.61 -19.86
C LYS A 519 -13.31 -1.78 -20.22
N SER A 520 -13.63 -2.45 -21.33
CA SER A 520 -15.02 -2.70 -21.72
C SER A 520 -15.76 -3.61 -20.74
N ARG A 521 -15.08 -4.62 -20.19
CA ARG A 521 -15.64 -5.60 -19.25
C ARG A 521 -15.85 -5.00 -17.86
N MET A 522 -15.18 -3.91 -17.56
CA MET A 522 -15.37 -3.17 -16.31
C MET A 522 -16.62 -2.31 -16.28
N LEU A 523 -17.09 -1.89 -17.45
CA LEU A 523 -18.38 -1.24 -17.56
C LEU A 523 -19.49 -2.28 -17.67
N ASN A 524 -20.72 -1.90 -17.34
CA ASN A 524 -21.84 -2.82 -17.49
C ASN A 524 -22.15 -3.06 -18.98
N GLU A 525 -22.63 -4.26 -19.28
CA GLU A 525 -23.15 -4.58 -20.61
C GLU A 525 -24.32 -3.64 -20.93
N GLY A 526 -24.24 -2.94 -22.05
CA GLY A 526 -25.24 -1.98 -22.48
C GLY A 526 -25.17 -0.60 -21.83
N GLU A 527 -24.19 -0.33 -20.97
CA GLU A 527 -23.99 1.00 -20.39
C GLU A 527 -23.60 2.02 -21.46
N ILE A 528 -24.19 3.22 -21.44
CA ILE A 528 -23.78 4.30 -22.34
C ILE A 528 -22.51 4.94 -21.81
N THR A 529 -21.43 4.85 -22.57
CA THR A 529 -20.13 5.45 -22.25
C THR A 529 -19.64 6.33 -23.40
N SER A 530 -18.39 6.79 -23.33
CA SER A 530 -17.77 7.64 -24.33
C SER A 530 -16.28 7.36 -24.49
N ILE A 531 -15.71 7.78 -25.62
CA ILE A 531 -14.27 7.64 -25.87
C ILE A 531 -13.45 8.33 -24.78
N SER A 532 -13.86 9.52 -24.30
CA SER A 532 -13.14 10.21 -23.24
C SER A 532 -13.12 9.48 -21.89
N GLU A 533 -14.11 8.63 -21.62
CA GLU A 533 -14.16 7.82 -20.40
C GLU A 533 -13.26 6.60 -20.53
N ILE A 534 -13.37 5.83 -21.62
CA ILE A 534 -12.51 4.67 -21.87
C ILE A 534 -11.03 5.07 -22.01
N TYR A 535 -10.77 6.19 -22.68
CA TYR A 535 -9.43 6.72 -22.93
C TYR A 535 -9.03 7.84 -21.97
N HIS A 536 -9.56 7.84 -20.75
CA HIS A 536 -9.09 8.77 -19.73
C HIS A 536 -7.56 8.74 -19.61
N GLY A 537 -6.93 9.92 -19.53
CA GLY A 537 -5.47 10.08 -19.53
C GLY A 537 -4.86 10.25 -20.93
N ALA A 538 -5.55 9.87 -22.00
CA ALA A 538 -5.10 10.14 -23.36
C ALA A 538 -5.27 11.62 -23.73
N ASN A 539 -4.50 12.10 -24.72
CA ASN A 539 -4.78 13.38 -25.35
C ASN A 539 -5.77 13.14 -26.50
N LEU A 540 -6.95 13.77 -26.47
CA LEU A 540 -8.10 13.45 -27.31
C LEU A 540 -8.66 14.70 -27.98
N ASN A 541 -9.15 14.55 -29.21
CA ASN A 541 -10.02 15.52 -29.89
C ASN A 541 -11.26 14.80 -30.45
N GLY A 542 -12.44 15.27 -30.05
CA GLY A 542 -13.71 14.60 -30.31
C GLY A 542 -14.06 13.56 -29.24
N ASN A 543 -15.35 13.30 -29.07
CA ASN A 543 -15.85 12.36 -28.08
C ASN A 543 -17.11 11.65 -28.58
N ILE A 544 -16.94 10.41 -29.05
CA ILE A 544 -18.07 9.59 -29.51
C ILE A 544 -18.70 8.90 -28.29
N ARG A 545 -20.02 9.01 -28.16
CA ARG A 545 -20.81 8.25 -27.18
C ARG A 545 -21.35 6.98 -27.83
N PHE A 546 -21.24 5.86 -27.13
CA PHE A 546 -21.63 4.56 -27.64
C PHE A 546 -22.14 3.66 -26.51
N LYS A 547 -22.83 2.59 -26.88
CA LYS A 547 -23.24 1.54 -25.94
C LYS A 547 -22.09 0.55 -25.73
N ASN A 548 -21.71 0.33 -24.49
CA ASN A 548 -20.64 -0.59 -24.13
C ASN A 548 -21.08 -2.05 -24.30
N HIS A 549 -20.17 -2.86 -24.85
CA HIS A 549 -20.27 -4.30 -24.93
C HIS A 549 -19.03 -4.93 -24.31
N HIS A 550 -19.18 -6.08 -23.67
CA HIS A 550 -18.07 -6.88 -23.14
C HIS A 550 -17.29 -7.51 -24.29
N LEU A 551 -16.18 -6.88 -24.66
CA LEU A 551 -15.43 -7.25 -25.85
C LEU A 551 -14.72 -8.61 -25.71
N GLN A 552 -14.77 -9.39 -26.79
CA GLN A 552 -13.97 -10.58 -27.01
C GLN A 552 -12.79 -10.24 -27.93
N LEU A 553 -11.61 -10.75 -27.62
CA LEU A 553 -10.41 -10.53 -28.42
C LEU A 553 -10.28 -11.64 -29.47
N ASP A 554 -10.08 -11.28 -30.72
CA ASP A 554 -9.73 -12.23 -31.79
C ASP A 554 -8.71 -11.60 -32.76
N THR A 555 -8.15 -12.42 -33.65
CA THR A 555 -7.19 -12.01 -34.67
C THR A 555 -7.76 -12.28 -36.05
N ALA A 556 -7.69 -11.30 -36.95
CA ALA A 556 -8.12 -11.47 -38.33
C ALA A 556 -7.23 -12.48 -39.07
N SER A 557 -7.85 -13.43 -39.76
CA SER A 557 -7.16 -14.43 -40.59
C SER A 557 -6.48 -13.81 -41.81
N GLN A 558 -6.89 -12.60 -42.20
CA GLN A 558 -6.40 -11.85 -43.36
C GLN A 558 -6.24 -10.36 -43.03
N GLN A 559 -5.60 -9.59 -43.92
CA GLN A 559 -5.49 -8.14 -43.77
C GLN A 559 -6.83 -7.47 -44.12
N VAL A 560 -7.38 -6.68 -43.20
CA VAL A 560 -8.71 -6.07 -43.32
C VAL A 560 -8.62 -4.55 -43.42
N ASP A 561 -9.38 -3.94 -44.35
CA ASP A 561 -9.56 -2.49 -44.40
C ASP A 561 -10.42 -2.02 -43.22
N THR A 562 -9.82 -1.24 -42.32
CA THR A 562 -10.41 -0.86 -41.04
C THR A 562 -11.42 0.28 -41.13
N ARG A 563 -11.53 0.95 -42.28
CA ARG A 563 -12.32 2.18 -42.44
C ARG A 563 -13.82 1.88 -42.48
N SER A 564 -14.62 2.72 -41.83
CA SER A 564 -16.08 2.69 -42.04
C SER A 564 -16.40 3.15 -43.47
N THR A 565 -17.27 2.41 -44.14
CA THR A 565 -17.77 2.69 -45.49
C THR A 565 -19.28 2.48 -45.55
N ARG A 566 -19.94 3.00 -46.60
CA ARG A 566 -21.37 2.74 -46.81
C ARG A 566 -21.68 1.24 -47.00
N SER A 567 -20.73 0.48 -47.55
CA SER A 567 -20.90 -0.96 -47.79
C SER A 567 -20.82 -1.78 -46.52
N ASN A 568 -20.08 -1.32 -45.50
CA ASN A 568 -19.91 -2.06 -44.24
C ASN A 568 -20.72 -1.45 -43.08
N SER A 569 -21.63 -0.51 -43.32
CA SER A 569 -22.36 0.17 -42.23
C SER A 569 -23.49 -0.66 -41.62
N GLY A 570 -24.03 -1.63 -42.35
CA GLY A 570 -25.11 -2.52 -41.88
C GLY A 570 -24.64 -3.89 -41.41
N GLN A 571 -23.68 -4.48 -42.11
CA GLN A 571 -23.05 -5.76 -41.79
C GLN A 571 -21.58 -5.70 -42.20
N TRP A 572 -20.69 -6.29 -41.41
CA TRP A 572 -19.28 -6.34 -41.72
C TRP A 572 -18.65 -7.64 -41.20
N TYR A 573 -18.74 -8.69 -42.01
CA TYR A 573 -18.15 -9.99 -41.70
C TYR A 573 -16.63 -9.99 -41.90
N VAL A 574 -15.89 -10.42 -40.88
CA VAL A 574 -14.44 -10.60 -40.88
C VAL A 574 -14.12 -12.03 -40.47
N GLU A 575 -13.39 -12.74 -41.33
CA GLU A 575 -12.83 -14.05 -40.99
C GLU A 575 -11.71 -13.86 -39.96
N CYS A 576 -11.93 -14.35 -38.74
CA CYS A 576 -10.94 -14.38 -37.68
C CYS A 576 -10.38 -15.80 -37.50
N GLU A 577 -9.41 -15.99 -36.61
CA GLU A 577 -8.79 -17.30 -36.38
C GLU A 577 -9.77 -18.32 -35.79
N HIS A 578 -10.74 -17.85 -34.99
CA HIS A 578 -11.66 -18.72 -34.25
C HIS A 578 -13.06 -18.74 -34.85
N ASP A 579 -13.55 -17.61 -35.37
CA ASP A 579 -14.90 -17.49 -35.94
C ASP A 579 -14.96 -16.45 -37.08
N THR A 580 -16.09 -16.41 -37.78
CA THR A 580 -16.45 -15.29 -38.66
C THR A 580 -17.28 -14.29 -37.87
N VAL A 581 -16.71 -13.11 -37.64
CA VAL A 581 -17.28 -12.09 -36.75
C VAL A 581 -17.98 -11.01 -37.57
N ASP A 582 -19.24 -10.67 -37.23
CA ASP A 582 -19.85 -9.43 -37.70
C ASP A 582 -19.44 -8.27 -36.79
N VAL A 583 -18.58 -7.38 -37.29
CA VAL A 583 -18.05 -6.23 -36.53
C VAL A 583 -19.17 -5.27 -36.12
N ARG A 584 -20.32 -5.30 -36.78
CA ARG A 584 -21.49 -4.47 -36.43
C ARG A 584 -22.28 -4.97 -35.24
N GLU A 585 -22.01 -6.18 -34.76
CA GLU A 585 -22.47 -6.61 -33.43
C GLU A 585 -21.72 -5.89 -32.30
N CYS A 586 -20.59 -5.26 -32.59
CA CYS A 586 -19.81 -4.45 -31.64
C CYS A 586 -19.30 -5.23 -30.40
N THR A 587 -19.30 -6.55 -30.47
CA THR A 587 -18.91 -7.48 -29.39
C THR A 587 -17.44 -7.90 -29.43
N HIS A 588 -16.71 -7.55 -30.48
CA HIS A 588 -15.34 -8.02 -30.72
C HIS A 588 -14.35 -6.87 -30.89
N TYR A 589 -13.16 -7.11 -30.36
CA TYR A 589 -11.95 -6.34 -30.64
C TYR A 589 -11.04 -7.21 -31.51
N ILE A 590 -10.70 -6.73 -32.71
CA ILE A 590 -9.99 -7.53 -33.71
C ILE A 590 -8.59 -6.97 -33.92
N ILE A 591 -7.57 -7.79 -33.66
CA ILE A 591 -6.19 -7.53 -34.09
C ILE A 591 -6.08 -7.86 -35.58
N ASN A 592 -5.55 -6.95 -36.38
CA ASN A 592 -5.50 -7.11 -37.83
C ASN A 592 -4.37 -8.07 -38.27
N GLY A 593 -4.46 -8.56 -39.50
CA GLY A 593 -3.44 -9.41 -40.09
C GLY A 593 -2.06 -8.74 -40.13
N VAL A 594 -1.01 -9.52 -39.89
CA VAL A 594 0.38 -9.02 -39.87
C VAL A 594 0.71 -8.25 -41.15
N SER A 595 1.36 -7.09 -40.98
CA SER A 595 1.75 -6.19 -42.07
C SER A 595 0.58 -5.61 -42.88
N ALA A 596 -0.63 -5.55 -42.32
CA ALA A 596 -1.74 -4.84 -42.94
C ALA A 596 -1.36 -3.39 -43.26
N PRO A 597 -1.75 -2.86 -44.43
CA PRO A 597 -1.61 -1.43 -44.72
C PRO A 597 -2.65 -0.57 -43.99
N TYR A 598 -3.50 -1.19 -43.17
CA TYR A 598 -4.61 -0.63 -42.41
C TYR A 598 -4.30 -0.64 -40.90
N GLY A 599 -5.32 -0.39 -40.05
CA GLY A 599 -5.08 -0.23 -38.61
C GLY A 599 -4.61 -1.54 -38.00
N ASP A 600 -3.74 -1.46 -37.00
CA ASP A 600 -3.19 -2.64 -36.34
C ASP A 600 -4.28 -3.40 -35.57
N ALA A 601 -5.31 -2.69 -35.09
CA ALA A 601 -6.50 -3.28 -34.50
C ALA A 601 -7.74 -2.38 -34.63
N PHE A 602 -8.93 -2.94 -34.53
CA PHE A 602 -10.18 -2.21 -34.72
C PHE A 602 -11.38 -2.88 -34.04
N LEU A 603 -12.44 -2.09 -33.81
CA LEU A 603 -13.78 -2.56 -33.46
C LEU A 603 -14.87 -1.65 -34.01
N GLY A 604 -16.10 -2.16 -34.07
CA GLY A 604 -17.31 -1.35 -34.28
C GLY A 604 -17.77 -0.70 -32.97
N LEU A 605 -18.18 0.56 -33.04
CA LEU A 605 -18.85 1.24 -31.92
C LEU A 605 -20.36 1.21 -32.13
N ASP A 606 -21.11 0.72 -31.14
CA ASP A 606 -22.57 0.72 -31.16
C ASP A 606 -23.07 2.17 -31.03
N THR A 607 -23.25 2.77 -32.20
CA THR A 607 -23.61 4.15 -32.45
C THR A 607 -24.61 4.18 -33.60
N PRO A 608 -25.52 5.16 -33.66
CA PRO A 608 -26.46 5.29 -34.77
C PRO A 608 -25.81 5.42 -36.16
N GLY A 609 -24.53 5.80 -36.22
CA GLY A 609 -23.77 6.01 -37.46
C GLY A 609 -22.83 4.87 -37.87
N GLY A 610 -22.66 3.83 -37.04
CA GLY A 610 -21.73 2.73 -37.33
C GLY A 610 -20.26 3.17 -37.43
N ALA A 611 -19.82 4.05 -36.53
CA ALA A 611 -18.41 4.45 -36.46
C ALA A 611 -17.52 3.30 -35.98
N ASN A 612 -16.26 3.28 -36.43
CA ASN A 612 -15.26 2.34 -35.94
C ASN A 612 -14.31 3.04 -34.96
N GLU A 613 -13.78 2.29 -34.01
CA GLU A 613 -12.62 2.67 -33.21
C GLU A 613 -11.41 1.94 -33.78
N ILE A 614 -10.40 2.70 -34.22
CA ILE A 614 -9.26 2.18 -34.99
C ILE A 614 -7.97 2.53 -34.29
N HIS A 615 -7.17 1.49 -34.02
CA HIS A 615 -5.92 1.60 -33.29
C HIS A 615 -4.76 1.51 -34.27
N GLN A 616 -3.84 2.45 -34.13
CA GLN A 616 -2.49 2.29 -34.64
C GLN A 616 -1.54 2.29 -33.46
N TYR A 617 -0.64 1.34 -33.48
CA TYR A 617 0.42 1.24 -32.53
C TYR A 617 1.73 1.67 -33.25
N LYS A 618 2.60 2.44 -32.59
CA LYS A 618 3.97 2.71 -33.10
C LYS A 618 5.04 2.60 -32.02
N PHE A 619 6.01 1.71 -32.23
CA PHE A 619 7.28 1.76 -31.49
C PHE A 619 8.23 2.79 -32.13
N LEU A 620 8.55 3.84 -31.38
CA LEU A 620 9.42 4.91 -31.84
C LEU A 620 10.55 5.09 -30.82
N ASN A 621 11.79 4.95 -31.29
CA ASN A 621 12.94 5.16 -30.41
C ASN A 621 13.16 6.66 -30.15
N ILE A 622 14.06 6.98 -29.22
CA ILE A 622 14.29 8.38 -28.80
C ILE A 622 14.80 9.26 -29.95
N ASN A 623 15.47 8.66 -30.94
CA ASN A 623 16.03 9.33 -32.11
C ASN A 623 15.07 9.38 -33.32
N SER A 624 14.00 8.58 -33.33
CA SER A 624 13.02 8.57 -34.41
C SER A 624 12.26 9.89 -34.47
N THR A 625 12.20 10.54 -35.63
CA THR A 625 11.33 11.69 -35.83
C THR A 625 9.91 11.21 -36.16
N PHE A 626 8.92 11.75 -35.45
CA PHE A 626 7.51 11.53 -35.76
C PHE A 626 6.80 12.87 -35.69
N THR A 627 6.31 13.32 -36.84
CA THR A 627 5.82 14.68 -37.05
C THR A 627 4.29 14.71 -37.14
N GLN A 628 3.71 15.92 -37.05
CA GLN A 628 2.29 16.15 -37.32
C GLN A 628 1.85 15.55 -38.67
N LYS A 629 2.70 15.66 -39.70
CA LYS A 629 2.44 15.07 -41.01
C LYS A 629 2.33 13.54 -40.93
N ASN A 630 3.24 12.89 -40.21
CA ASN A 630 3.19 11.44 -40.03
C ASN A 630 1.90 11.00 -39.33
N TYR A 631 1.48 11.73 -38.28
CA TYR A 631 0.21 11.45 -37.60
C TYR A 631 -0.99 11.57 -38.56
N ASN A 632 -1.06 12.68 -39.30
CA ASN A 632 -2.16 12.93 -40.24
C ASN A 632 -2.19 11.91 -41.39
N ASP A 633 -1.02 11.51 -41.89
CA ASP A 633 -0.89 10.50 -42.94
C ASP A 633 -1.35 9.12 -42.45
N GLU A 634 -0.98 8.72 -41.23
CA GLU A 634 -1.49 7.50 -40.60
C GLU A 634 -3.02 7.58 -40.41
N ARG A 635 -3.55 8.63 -39.78
CA ARG A 635 -5.00 8.78 -39.60
C ARG A 635 -5.77 8.68 -40.93
N LYS A 636 -5.28 9.35 -41.98
CA LYS A 636 -5.93 9.37 -43.31
C LYS A 636 -5.88 8.01 -44.00
N LYS A 637 -4.80 7.25 -43.81
CA LYS A 637 -4.64 5.90 -44.34
C LYS A 637 -5.62 4.93 -43.68
N LEU A 638 -5.86 5.10 -42.38
CA LEU A 638 -6.42 4.07 -41.51
C LEU A 638 -7.89 4.26 -41.16
N ALA A 639 -8.35 5.50 -41.06
CA ALA A 639 -9.65 5.85 -40.51
C ALA A 639 -10.44 6.75 -41.46
N SER A 640 -11.75 6.57 -41.48
CA SER A 640 -12.66 7.51 -42.14
C SER A 640 -12.76 8.83 -41.36
N LYS A 641 -13.60 9.75 -41.82
CA LYS A 641 -13.91 10.99 -41.10
C LYS A 641 -14.80 10.75 -39.87
N ASP A 642 -15.60 9.69 -39.91
CA ASP A 642 -16.62 9.36 -38.90
C ASP A 642 -16.05 8.43 -37.82
N ASP A 643 -14.98 7.69 -38.16
CA ASP A 643 -14.22 6.81 -37.26
C ASP A 643 -13.42 7.58 -36.20
N TYR A 644 -13.21 6.93 -35.06
CA TYR A 644 -12.27 7.38 -34.03
C TYR A 644 -10.91 6.72 -34.23
N PHE A 645 -9.87 7.54 -34.42
CA PHE A 645 -8.50 7.07 -34.57
C PHE A 645 -7.71 7.25 -33.27
N ILE A 646 -7.08 6.20 -32.75
CA ILE A 646 -6.19 6.30 -31.59
C ILE A 646 -4.79 5.81 -31.96
N LEU A 647 -3.78 6.66 -31.74
CA LEU A 647 -2.37 6.28 -31.85
C LEU A 647 -1.83 5.96 -30.46
N ILE A 648 -1.30 4.76 -30.24
CA ILE A 648 -0.56 4.42 -29.02
C ILE A 648 0.93 4.24 -29.35
N THR A 649 1.79 4.96 -28.66
CA THR A 649 3.23 4.97 -28.98
C THR A 649 4.14 5.09 -27.76
N THR A 650 5.38 4.62 -27.92
CA THR A 650 6.48 4.76 -26.95
C THR A 650 7.21 6.09 -27.01
N LYS A 651 6.88 6.94 -28.00
CA LYS A 651 7.51 8.26 -28.14
C LYS A 651 7.06 9.18 -27.02
N ASP A 652 7.90 10.17 -26.74
CA ASP A 652 7.61 11.19 -25.75
C ASP A 652 7.59 12.59 -26.38
N ASN A 653 7.05 13.59 -25.65
CA ASN A 653 6.96 14.99 -26.08
C ASN A 653 6.23 15.19 -27.43
N LEU A 654 5.10 14.49 -27.62
CA LEU A 654 4.27 14.68 -28.80
C LEU A 654 3.20 15.73 -28.53
N ASN A 655 3.36 16.91 -29.14
CA ASN A 655 2.35 17.97 -29.09
C ASN A 655 1.79 18.19 -30.51
N PHE A 656 0.72 17.48 -30.83
CA PHE A 656 0.08 17.52 -32.14
C PHE A 656 -1.29 18.22 -32.05
N GLU A 657 -1.64 18.97 -33.09
CA GLU A 657 -3.03 19.35 -33.32
C GLU A 657 -3.76 18.11 -33.83
N LEU A 658 -4.51 17.46 -32.94
CA LEU A 658 -5.26 16.25 -33.26
C LEU A 658 -6.44 16.60 -34.17
N PRO A 659 -6.64 15.93 -35.31
CA PRO A 659 -7.85 16.07 -36.10
C PRO A 659 -9.09 15.60 -35.32
N HIS A 660 -10.29 16.00 -35.75
CA HIS A 660 -11.53 15.55 -35.12
C HIS A 660 -11.63 14.01 -35.10
N ASN A 661 -12.21 13.48 -34.02
CA ASN A 661 -12.27 12.05 -33.70
C ASN A 661 -10.90 11.36 -33.76
N SER A 662 -9.92 11.97 -33.09
CA SER A 662 -8.58 11.40 -33.02
C SER A 662 -7.98 11.58 -31.63
N GLY A 663 -7.14 10.63 -31.22
CA GLY A 663 -6.45 10.65 -29.95
C GLY A 663 -5.02 10.17 -30.05
N ILE A 664 -4.26 10.39 -28.98
CA ILE A 664 -2.92 9.83 -28.79
C ILE A 664 -2.65 9.45 -27.33
N VAL A 665 -2.10 8.26 -27.16
CA VAL A 665 -1.46 7.78 -25.92
C VAL A 665 0.03 7.66 -26.21
N TYR A 666 0.84 8.38 -25.45
CA TYR A 666 2.29 8.46 -25.63
C TYR A 666 2.97 8.43 -24.27
N LYS A 667 4.29 8.20 -24.22
CA LYS A 667 4.98 7.79 -22.99
C LYS A 667 4.65 8.65 -21.75
N GLN A 668 4.54 9.96 -21.92
CA GLN A 668 4.21 10.94 -20.87
C GLN A 668 2.86 10.73 -20.18
N ASN A 669 1.86 10.15 -20.85
CA ASN A 669 0.52 9.96 -20.31
C ASN A 669 0.19 8.50 -19.98
N TRP A 670 1.18 7.61 -20.04
CA TRP A 670 1.00 6.19 -19.76
C TRP A 670 0.59 5.91 -18.31
N ASP A 671 1.17 6.61 -17.35
CA ASP A 671 0.80 6.44 -15.93
C ASP A 671 -0.68 6.77 -15.71
N THR A 672 -1.19 7.82 -16.38
CA THR A 672 -2.60 8.21 -16.27
C THR A 672 -3.54 7.29 -17.08
N TYR A 673 -3.12 6.82 -18.26
CA TYR A 673 -3.96 5.99 -19.13
C TYR A 673 -4.00 4.50 -18.75
N PHE A 674 -2.83 3.92 -18.46
CA PHE A 674 -2.69 2.53 -18.06
C PHE A 674 -2.82 2.31 -16.55
N GLY A 675 -2.66 3.37 -15.74
CA GLY A 675 -2.75 3.30 -14.28
C GLY A 675 -1.83 2.23 -13.70
N PRO A 676 -2.34 1.24 -12.94
CA PRO A 676 -1.53 0.16 -12.38
C PRO A 676 -0.75 -0.65 -13.42
N PHE A 677 -1.12 -0.59 -14.70
CA PHE A 677 -0.49 -1.35 -15.78
C PHE A 677 0.65 -0.60 -16.50
N ALA A 678 0.95 0.64 -16.13
CA ALA A 678 1.92 1.47 -16.85
C ALA A 678 3.33 0.83 -16.92
N GLY A 679 3.82 0.26 -15.82
CA GLY A 679 5.10 -0.46 -15.79
C GLY A 679 5.15 -1.69 -16.72
N ARG A 680 4.00 -2.37 -16.86
CA ARG A 680 3.85 -3.53 -17.75
C ARG A 680 3.83 -3.10 -19.21
N ALA A 681 3.05 -2.06 -19.54
CA ALA A 681 3.03 -1.45 -20.87
C ALA A 681 4.44 -1.11 -21.34
N PHE A 682 5.27 -0.55 -20.45
CA PHE A 682 6.67 -0.21 -20.75
C PHE A 682 7.54 -1.41 -21.08
N ILE A 683 7.46 -2.48 -20.31
CA ILE A 683 8.30 -3.65 -20.54
C ILE A 683 7.95 -4.35 -21.84
N PHE A 684 6.65 -4.47 -22.15
CA PHE A 684 6.21 -5.03 -23.43
C PHE A 684 6.65 -4.17 -24.62
N ALA A 685 6.77 -2.86 -24.44
CA ALA A 685 7.09 -1.95 -25.53
C ALA A 685 8.60 -1.79 -25.78
N VAL A 686 9.47 -1.84 -24.76
CA VAL A 686 10.85 -1.28 -24.87
C VAL A 686 11.98 -2.31 -24.87
N GLU A 687 11.85 -3.47 -24.23
CA GLU A 687 13.02 -4.34 -23.96
C GLU A 687 13.49 -5.19 -25.15
N GLY A 688 12.62 -5.46 -26.14
CA GLY A 688 12.93 -6.27 -27.32
C GLY A 688 13.43 -7.70 -26.99
N PRO A 689 13.79 -8.54 -27.99
CA PRO A 689 14.23 -9.91 -27.74
C PRO A 689 15.35 -10.06 -26.71
N PRO A 690 15.27 -11.02 -25.77
CA PRO A 690 16.30 -11.32 -24.82
C PRO A 690 17.45 -11.94 -25.60
N ASN A 691 18.65 -11.60 -25.18
CA ASN A 691 19.83 -12.23 -25.74
C ASN A 691 19.96 -13.62 -25.13
N ILE A 692 19.70 -14.66 -25.93
CA ILE A 692 19.73 -16.06 -25.51
C ILE A 692 21.06 -16.47 -24.85
N ASN A 693 22.15 -15.73 -25.14
CA ASN A 693 23.48 -15.99 -24.63
C ASN A 693 23.77 -15.36 -23.27
N THR A 694 23.05 -14.32 -22.88
CA THR A 694 23.38 -13.53 -21.68
C THR A 694 22.29 -13.51 -20.64
N VAL A 695 21.01 -13.65 -21.03
CA VAL A 695 19.91 -13.53 -20.07
C VAL A 695 19.89 -14.67 -19.06
N GLY A 696 19.36 -14.39 -17.87
CA GLY A 696 19.19 -15.38 -16.79
C GLY A 696 18.02 -16.33 -17.04
N ARG A 697 17.91 -17.38 -16.22
CA ARG A 697 16.82 -18.38 -16.30
C ARG A 697 15.44 -17.74 -16.26
N ALA A 698 15.22 -16.83 -15.31
CA ALA A 698 13.95 -16.14 -15.13
C ALA A 698 13.49 -15.44 -16.42
N GLN A 699 14.40 -14.79 -17.14
CA GLN A 699 14.11 -14.11 -18.41
C GLN A 699 13.92 -15.10 -19.58
N LEU A 700 14.59 -16.25 -19.58
CA LEU A 700 14.35 -17.31 -20.56
C LEU A 700 12.97 -17.93 -20.37
N GLU A 701 12.55 -18.16 -19.13
CA GLU A 701 11.25 -18.75 -18.79
C GLU A 701 10.06 -17.85 -19.13
N LEU A 702 10.30 -16.56 -19.38
CA LEU A 702 9.30 -15.66 -19.95
C LEU A 702 9.04 -15.95 -21.42
N VAL A 703 9.96 -16.60 -22.14
CA VAL A 703 9.70 -16.86 -23.54
C VAL A 703 8.65 -17.96 -23.65
N SER A 704 7.49 -17.64 -24.24
CA SER A 704 6.42 -18.61 -24.51
C SER A 704 6.99 -19.96 -25.00
N GLN A 705 6.51 -21.05 -24.40
CA GLN A 705 6.97 -22.43 -24.62
C GLN A 705 8.42 -22.71 -24.19
N VAL A 706 9.11 -21.82 -23.51
CA VAL A 706 10.42 -22.06 -22.89
C VAL A 706 10.20 -22.28 -21.39
N GLY A 707 9.73 -23.46 -21.02
CA GLY A 707 9.62 -23.82 -19.60
C GLY A 707 10.97 -24.14 -18.97
N LYS A 708 10.93 -24.44 -17.68
CA LYS A 708 12.05 -24.85 -16.81
C LYS A 708 13.15 -25.66 -17.52
N ILE A 709 12.74 -26.73 -18.21
CA ILE A 709 13.63 -27.68 -18.88
C ILE A 709 14.35 -27.03 -20.08
N ARG A 710 13.61 -26.30 -20.92
CA ARG A 710 14.19 -25.65 -22.11
C ARG A 710 15.11 -24.49 -21.72
N ALA A 711 14.77 -23.75 -20.67
CA ALA A 711 15.65 -22.71 -20.13
C ALA A 711 17.00 -23.30 -19.65
N GLU A 712 16.99 -24.42 -18.94
CA GLU A 712 18.21 -25.13 -18.53
C GLU A 712 19.01 -25.64 -19.74
N GLN A 713 18.34 -26.19 -20.76
CA GLN A 713 19.00 -26.60 -22.01
C GLN A 713 19.69 -25.42 -22.71
N ILE A 714 19.03 -24.26 -22.77
CA ILE A 714 19.60 -23.04 -23.33
C ILE A 714 20.83 -22.59 -22.53
N ILE A 715 20.72 -22.51 -21.20
CA ILE A 715 21.81 -22.04 -20.32
C ILE A 715 23.03 -22.95 -20.41
N THR A 716 22.83 -24.26 -20.49
CA THR A 716 23.93 -25.24 -20.52
C THR A 716 24.62 -25.34 -21.88
N LYS A 717 23.97 -24.87 -22.97
CA LYS A 717 24.46 -25.02 -24.35
C LYS A 717 24.90 -23.72 -25.01
N ARG A 718 24.60 -22.56 -24.40
CA ARG A 718 25.07 -21.26 -24.86
C ARG A 718 26.60 -21.15 -24.76
N PRO A 719 27.28 -20.31 -25.58
CA PRO A 719 26.70 -19.36 -26.51
C PRO A 719 26.25 -19.98 -27.85
N PHE A 720 25.31 -19.30 -28.49
CA PHE A 720 24.71 -19.59 -29.78
C PHE A 720 25.01 -18.46 -30.76
N HIS A 721 25.47 -18.77 -31.96
CA HIS A 721 25.77 -17.75 -32.96
C HIS A 721 24.54 -17.28 -33.75
N ASN A 722 23.57 -18.17 -33.95
CA ASN A 722 22.34 -17.92 -34.68
C ASN A 722 21.31 -19.01 -34.34
N ILE A 723 20.11 -18.88 -34.91
CA ILE A 723 18.99 -19.81 -34.70
C ILE A 723 19.38 -21.25 -35.06
N GLN A 724 20.08 -21.48 -36.16
CA GLN A 724 20.47 -22.83 -36.58
C GLN A 724 21.45 -23.49 -35.59
N ASP A 725 22.40 -22.72 -35.07
CA ASP A 725 23.34 -23.18 -34.05
C ASP A 725 22.60 -23.54 -32.75
N ALA A 726 21.63 -22.72 -32.32
CA ALA A 726 20.80 -23.05 -31.17
C ALA A 726 19.91 -24.29 -31.41
N MET A 727 19.31 -24.43 -32.59
CA MET A 727 18.54 -25.64 -32.94
C MET A 727 19.41 -26.88 -32.81
N ASN A 728 20.60 -26.88 -33.41
CA ASN A 728 21.50 -28.03 -33.42
C ASN A 728 22.02 -28.39 -32.02
N LYS A 729 22.19 -27.41 -31.12
CA LYS A 729 22.71 -27.62 -29.77
C LYS A 729 21.65 -27.99 -28.74
N THR A 730 20.39 -27.63 -28.96
CA THR A 730 19.31 -27.72 -27.95
C THR A 730 18.11 -28.54 -28.39
N ASP A 731 17.99 -28.87 -29.68
CA ASP A 731 16.80 -29.48 -30.31
C ASP A 731 15.50 -28.64 -30.14
N ILE A 732 15.63 -27.35 -29.79
CA ILE A 732 14.48 -26.45 -29.66
C ILE A 732 14.01 -26.02 -31.06
N PRO A 733 12.70 -26.07 -31.36
CA PRO A 733 12.17 -25.66 -32.67
C PRO A 733 12.50 -24.22 -33.08
N GLU A 734 12.74 -24.01 -34.37
CA GLU A 734 13.03 -22.70 -34.98
C GLU A 734 12.01 -21.62 -34.60
N LYS A 735 10.72 -21.98 -34.59
CA LYS A 735 9.61 -21.07 -34.23
C LYS A 735 9.72 -20.50 -32.82
N ILE A 736 10.38 -21.22 -31.91
CA ILE A 736 10.67 -20.77 -30.55
C ILE A 736 11.96 -19.95 -30.56
N LEU A 737 12.99 -20.41 -31.25
CA LEU A 737 14.30 -19.77 -31.29
C LEU A 737 14.35 -18.42 -32.03
N LYS A 738 13.39 -18.16 -32.93
CA LYS A 738 13.17 -16.84 -33.57
C LYS A 738 12.83 -15.71 -32.59
N ARG A 739 12.45 -16.06 -31.35
CA ARG A 739 12.03 -15.14 -30.28
C ARG A 739 13.20 -14.52 -29.52
N PHE A 740 14.44 -14.89 -29.88
CA PHE A 740 15.66 -14.47 -29.21
C PHE A 740 16.55 -13.65 -30.14
N LYS A 741 17.37 -12.76 -29.55
CA LYS A 741 18.57 -12.25 -30.21
C LYS A 741 19.79 -13.07 -29.82
N TYR A 742 20.77 -13.11 -30.71
CA TYR A 742 21.98 -13.96 -30.60
C TYR A 742 23.27 -13.15 -30.42
N LYS A 743 23.15 -11.82 -30.34
CA LYS A 743 24.26 -10.88 -30.18
C LYS A 743 24.18 -10.19 -28.84
#